data_AF-A0A7G9FKQ1-F1
#
_entry.id   AF-A0A7G9FKQ1-F1
#
_cell.length_a   1.000
_cell.length_b   1.000
_cell.length_c   1.000
_cell.angle_alpha   90.00
_cell.angle_beta   90.00
_cell.angle_gamma   90.00
#
_symmetry.space_group_name_H-M   'P 1'
#
loop_
_entity.id
_entity.type
_entity.pdbx_description
1 polymer ?
#
loop_
_entity_poly.entity_id
_entity_poly.type
_entity_poly.pdbx_seq_one_letter_code
_entity_poly.pdbx_strand_id
1 'polypeptide(L)'
;MKKQHLIAMVISMIFLLTGCLHNNGKGNIRIESEEEQTGILDEGTLDQCLRVYQSIYDDAGNDITDVQKQTQIVQGIGSLGYVAIDVENKVDMACAEQLQAFIQSKKQTKDADCIIFRIAVDQKFWVYRLLSRGEKVTIEQQCIQYHNQQMEISDLQEYDATEFCYTQEGYLFIEGYWVSNQMSALLAAPEEEHIAFRVEALDAAYKAMNEAYIEPISYSLNNVFLVDWDAEHWGQLDFYDIFVKFYQECYQKECPYKRSEDLSVGMEYQIPQDEFENVIRKHFPIEVETLRKLLRYNSDTQTYLFRPRSMDEIDYAEIPYSEVVGCVQNADGSMTLTVNAVFPLKNTSRLFAHMVTVKNENGTIHYLQNRIINNSEGEHWWHSDRYTDEEWQERYGISDENNIFPKPETELLTNEEKEQIDASIMEHAESIWDVYEHVELEDGLFYTSNIKNFTDEQRSEVVSRLANSGVVAVTDGEDMRNGDLLVAFYESVQEGVDADVTVYSVLEDGLLTGITFVHRNGQLQTYYVGIRPDENKRPSMIGRNAYDVKFINYTEKGYFIYAYKYIPVHASLCNYWRVKPLSDTCKALTEKYVSGLDYQKYNLLLIDWNTETASDILMDGIFEDLYHIAYGEPYRESTDCIPGDLFERIMTTYLPVTIEQLRNAYTYDAEKDVYYQDIVYNYPYSPFGEVVDYQYNADGTLSLYVDGVWPDKNSDCAFVNKLVVQTFSDGTFRILSNHVEEKELELPTIRPRDEALTESPM
;
A
#
# COMPACT_ATOMS: atom_id res chain seq x y z
N MET A 1 -2.51 33.07 -0.45
CA MET A 1 -2.75 32.21 0.73
C MET A 1 -3.96 31.33 0.44
N LYS A 2 -3.82 30.00 0.63
CA LYS A 2 -4.68 28.89 0.14
C LYS A 2 -4.36 28.42 -1.29
N LYS A 3 -3.21 27.75 -1.46
CA LYS A 3 -2.83 27.02 -2.69
C LYS A 3 -1.93 25.79 -2.40
N GLN A 4 -2.02 25.19 -1.21
CA GLN A 4 -1.04 24.21 -0.70
C GLN A 4 -1.63 22.87 -0.18
N HIS A 5 -2.85 22.46 -0.57
CA HIS A 5 -3.45 21.22 -0.06
C HIS A 5 -3.90 20.23 -1.15
N LEU A 6 -3.15 20.08 -2.26
CA LEU A 6 -3.53 19.08 -3.27
C LEU A 6 -2.41 18.15 -3.74
N ILE A 7 -1.25 18.14 -3.07
CA ILE A 7 -0.14 17.21 -3.38
C ILE A 7 0.42 16.67 -2.06
N ALA A 8 -0.42 15.93 -1.33
CA ALA A 8 -0.03 15.19 -0.13
C ALA A 8 -0.94 13.96 0.11
N MET A 9 -1.49 13.37 -0.95
CA MET A 9 -2.53 12.33 -0.83
C MET A 9 -2.27 11.11 -1.72
N VAL A 10 -1.00 10.73 -1.89
CA VAL A 10 -0.61 9.47 -2.56
C VAL A 10 0.51 8.69 -1.82
N ILE A 11 1.16 9.26 -0.79
CA ILE A 11 2.13 8.51 0.04
C ILE A 11 1.67 8.54 1.49
N SER A 12 0.72 7.67 1.81
CA SER A 12 0.40 7.17 3.16
C SER A 12 -0.50 5.93 3.00
N MET A 13 -0.02 4.97 2.20
CA MET A 13 -0.57 3.60 2.12
C MET A 13 0.40 2.69 2.86
N ILE A 14 0.46 2.85 4.18
CA ILE A 14 1.16 1.93 5.07
C ILE A 14 0.11 1.12 5.81
N PHE A 15 0.25 -0.19 5.65
CA PHE A 15 -0.53 -1.26 6.23
C PHE A 15 -0.72 -1.10 7.74
N LEU A 16 -1.97 -1.19 8.21
CA LEU A 16 -2.27 -1.59 9.58
C LEU A 16 -2.96 -2.94 9.52
N LEU A 17 -2.12 -3.98 9.61
CA LEU A 17 -2.51 -5.29 10.09
C LEU A 17 -2.99 -5.11 11.53
N THR A 18 -4.25 -5.42 11.83
CA THR A 18 -4.62 -5.85 13.19
C THR A 18 -4.00 -7.22 13.39
N GLY A 19 -2.75 -7.19 13.84
CA GLY A 19 -1.93 -8.33 14.22
C GLY A 19 -0.82 -7.81 15.13
N CYS A 20 -1.05 -7.94 16.44
CA CYS A 20 -0.09 -7.87 17.55
C CYS A 20 1.24 -7.15 17.30
N LEU A 21 1.45 -5.97 17.90
CA LEU A 21 2.78 -5.48 18.27
C LEU A 21 2.67 -4.44 19.39
N HIS A 22 2.88 -4.93 20.62
CA HIS A 22 2.91 -4.21 21.89
C HIS A 22 4.04 -3.15 21.88
N ASN A 23 3.79 -1.93 22.36
CA ASN A 23 4.83 -0.88 22.44
C ASN A 23 4.77 -0.16 23.80
N ASN A 24 5.78 -0.35 24.64
CA ASN A 24 5.86 0.21 26.00
C ASN A 24 7.19 0.95 26.23
N GLY A 25 7.14 2.27 26.50
CA GLY A 25 8.00 2.92 27.51
C GLY A 25 9.31 3.63 27.11
N LYS A 26 9.21 4.95 26.90
CA LYS A 26 10.11 6.06 27.34
C LYS A 26 11.56 5.74 27.76
N GLY A 27 12.52 6.28 27.00
CA GLY A 27 13.90 6.54 27.45
C GLY A 27 14.49 7.81 26.82
N ASN A 28 14.72 8.85 27.62
CA ASN A 28 15.48 10.04 27.23
C ASN A 28 16.96 9.68 27.06
N ILE A 29 17.53 9.76 25.84
CA ILE A 29 18.98 9.88 25.64
C ILE A 29 19.29 10.93 24.59
N ARG A 30 20.23 11.79 24.98
CA ARG A 30 20.80 12.92 24.26
C ARG A 30 21.77 12.39 23.20
N ILE A 31 21.50 12.63 21.92
CA ILE A 31 22.41 12.29 20.82
C ILE A 31 23.40 13.46 20.65
N GLU A 32 24.64 13.24 21.09
CA GLU A 32 25.81 13.97 20.61
C GLU A 32 26.59 13.01 19.69
N SER A 33 26.52 13.23 18.38
CA SER A 33 27.65 13.08 17.46
C SER A 33 27.22 13.55 16.07
N GLU A 34 27.76 14.71 15.66
CA GLU A 34 27.83 15.16 14.27
C GLU A 34 28.72 14.17 13.50
N GLU A 35 28.15 13.38 12.58
CA GLU A 35 28.90 12.81 11.47
C GLU A 35 28.70 13.70 10.24
N GLU A 36 29.81 14.16 9.64
CA GLU A 36 29.83 14.99 8.43
C GLU A 36 29.11 14.27 7.28
N GLN A 37 27.98 14.82 6.82
CA GLN A 37 27.30 14.38 5.59
C GLN A 37 28.24 14.58 4.38
N THR A 38 28.74 13.49 3.78
CA THR A 38 29.44 13.53 2.50
C THR A 38 28.42 13.46 1.36
N GLY A 39 28.16 14.57 0.67
CA GLY A 39 27.33 14.60 -0.54
C GLY A 39 28.03 14.01 -1.78
N ILE A 40 27.27 13.73 -2.84
CA ILE A 40 27.78 13.20 -4.14
C ILE A 40 28.84 14.13 -4.75
N LEU A 41 28.64 15.44 -4.57
CA LEU A 41 29.50 16.49 -5.07
C LEU A 41 30.21 17.19 -3.91
N ASP A 42 31.42 17.69 -4.16
CA ASP A 42 32.04 18.64 -3.24
C ASP A 42 31.22 19.93 -3.15
N GLU A 43 31.22 20.57 -1.98
CA GLU A 43 30.41 21.76 -1.70
C GLU A 43 30.58 22.87 -2.74
N GLY A 44 31.80 23.08 -3.24
CA GLY A 44 32.11 24.15 -4.18
C GLY A 44 31.52 23.92 -5.57
N THR A 45 31.53 22.68 -6.03
CA THR A 45 30.90 22.26 -7.28
C THR A 45 29.38 22.32 -7.17
N LEU A 46 28.82 21.78 -6.09
CA LEU A 46 27.38 21.81 -5.85
C LEU A 46 26.87 23.26 -5.86
N ASP A 47 27.52 24.15 -5.12
CA ASP A 47 27.22 25.58 -5.04
C ASP A 47 27.27 26.31 -6.42
N GLN A 48 28.12 25.87 -7.36
CA GLN A 48 28.08 26.38 -8.73
C GLN A 48 26.83 25.96 -9.49
N CYS A 49 26.45 24.68 -9.42
CA CYS A 49 25.22 24.18 -10.06
C CYS A 49 23.97 24.82 -9.43
N LEU A 50 23.93 24.95 -8.11
CA LEU A 50 22.82 25.60 -7.38
C LEU A 50 22.66 27.06 -7.80
N ARG A 51 23.74 27.81 -7.99
CA ARG A 51 23.67 29.19 -8.48
C ARG A 51 23.08 29.31 -9.87
N VAL A 52 23.43 28.40 -10.79
CA VAL A 52 22.85 28.36 -12.14
C VAL A 52 21.34 28.19 -12.02
N TYR A 53 20.90 27.18 -11.28
CA TYR A 53 19.49 26.89 -11.04
C TYR A 53 18.76 28.08 -10.41
N GLN A 54 19.25 28.60 -9.29
CA GLN A 54 18.65 29.74 -8.56
C GLN A 54 18.54 30.99 -9.43
N SER A 55 19.57 31.32 -10.21
CA SER A 55 19.56 32.53 -11.05
C SER A 55 18.46 32.50 -12.11
N ILE A 56 18.20 31.34 -12.69
CA ILE A 56 17.18 31.16 -13.72
C ILE A 56 15.79 31.09 -13.09
N TYR A 57 15.69 30.42 -11.93
CA TYR A 57 14.45 30.30 -11.16
C TYR A 57 13.94 31.67 -10.66
N ASP A 58 14.83 32.49 -10.09
CA ASP A 58 14.50 33.83 -9.61
C ASP A 58 14.09 34.77 -10.77
N ASP A 59 14.76 34.68 -11.92
CA ASP A 59 14.41 35.44 -13.13
C ASP A 59 13.04 35.01 -13.70
N ALA A 60 12.69 33.74 -13.54
CA ALA A 60 11.42 33.19 -14.02
C ALA A 60 10.23 33.47 -13.07
N GLY A 61 10.44 34.19 -11.96
CA GLY A 61 9.37 34.52 -11.03
C GLY A 61 8.78 33.31 -10.31
N ASN A 62 9.62 32.30 -10.04
CA ASN A 62 9.29 31.04 -9.37
C ASN A 62 8.49 30.03 -10.21
N ASP A 63 8.51 30.15 -11.55
CA ASP A 63 7.86 29.22 -12.48
C ASP A 63 8.82 28.82 -13.61
N ILE A 64 9.26 27.56 -13.61
CA ILE A 64 10.17 27.00 -14.63
C ILE A 64 9.48 25.98 -15.53
N THR A 65 8.15 26.00 -15.61
CA THR A 65 7.39 25.12 -16.52
C THR A 65 7.65 25.43 -17.99
N ASP A 66 8.16 26.62 -18.31
CA ASP A 66 8.54 27.00 -19.67
C ASP A 66 9.79 26.25 -20.18
N VAL A 67 9.67 25.63 -21.35
CA VAL A 67 10.74 24.83 -21.98
C VAL A 67 12.02 25.65 -22.21
N GLN A 68 11.93 26.98 -22.46
CA GLN A 68 13.15 27.79 -22.62
C GLN A 68 13.90 27.93 -21.30
N LYS A 69 13.19 28.07 -20.18
CA LYS A 69 13.79 28.10 -18.84
C LYS A 69 14.41 26.76 -18.47
N GLN A 70 13.72 25.65 -18.72
CA GLN A 70 14.30 24.31 -18.53
C GLN A 70 15.57 24.12 -19.39
N THR A 71 15.52 24.57 -20.65
CA THR A 71 16.69 24.54 -21.55
C THR A 71 17.86 25.35 -20.99
N GLN A 72 17.61 26.55 -20.44
CA GLN A 72 18.65 27.37 -19.81
C GLN A 72 19.30 26.65 -18.62
N ILE A 73 18.53 25.94 -17.80
CA ILE A 73 19.05 25.18 -16.65
C ILE A 73 19.89 24.01 -17.13
N VAL A 74 19.34 23.16 -18.00
CA VAL A 74 20.02 21.97 -18.54
C VAL A 74 21.32 22.36 -19.23
N GLN A 75 21.30 23.36 -20.11
CA GLN A 75 22.50 23.84 -20.80
C GLN A 75 23.46 24.58 -19.86
N GLY A 76 22.94 25.28 -18.84
CA GLY A 76 23.74 25.95 -17.82
C GLY A 76 24.57 24.95 -17.00
N ILE A 77 23.95 23.88 -16.52
CA ILE A 77 24.65 22.78 -15.83
C ILE A 77 25.59 22.04 -16.80
N GLY A 78 25.14 21.80 -18.03
CA GLY A 78 25.99 21.24 -19.09
C GLY A 78 27.26 22.05 -19.36
N SER A 79 27.18 23.38 -19.28
CA SER A 79 28.35 24.26 -19.46
C SER A 79 29.40 24.13 -18.34
N LEU A 80 29.01 23.57 -17.19
CA LEU A 80 29.91 23.20 -16.10
C LEU A 80 30.55 21.82 -16.30
N GLY A 81 30.15 21.09 -17.35
CA GLY A 81 30.69 19.78 -17.71
C GLY A 81 29.95 18.60 -17.10
N TYR A 82 28.71 18.77 -16.62
CA TYR A 82 27.90 17.69 -16.06
C TYR A 82 26.78 17.27 -16.99
N VAL A 83 26.40 15.98 -16.92
CA VAL A 83 25.21 15.49 -17.62
C VAL A 83 23.98 16.11 -16.98
N ALA A 84 23.09 16.68 -17.80
CA ALA A 84 21.85 17.27 -17.31
C ALA A 84 20.68 16.97 -18.24
N ILE A 85 19.50 16.68 -17.67
CA ILE A 85 18.27 16.36 -18.40
C ILE A 85 17.06 16.82 -17.59
N ASP A 86 15.95 17.15 -18.25
CA ASP A 86 14.67 17.40 -17.58
C ASP A 86 13.87 16.11 -17.38
N VAL A 87 12.99 16.09 -16.38
CA VAL A 87 12.16 14.91 -16.06
C VAL A 87 11.16 14.57 -17.17
N GLU A 88 10.70 15.57 -17.91
CA GLU A 88 9.61 15.47 -18.89
C GLU A 88 10.11 15.17 -20.33
N ASN A 89 11.42 14.99 -20.53
CA ASN A 89 12.07 14.78 -21.83
C ASN A 89 11.77 15.89 -22.86
N LYS A 90 11.57 17.12 -22.41
CA LYS A 90 11.34 18.32 -23.25
C LYS A 90 12.63 18.85 -23.86
N VAL A 91 13.75 18.70 -23.15
CA VAL A 91 15.06 19.23 -23.52
C VAL A 91 16.00 18.06 -23.82
N ASP A 92 16.84 18.20 -24.84
CA ASP A 92 17.88 17.19 -25.08
C ASP A 92 18.91 17.21 -23.96
N MET A 93 19.36 16.01 -23.57
CA MET A 93 20.38 15.83 -22.54
C MET A 93 21.66 16.62 -22.88
N ALA A 94 22.10 17.48 -21.97
CA ALA A 94 23.39 18.14 -22.06
C ALA A 94 24.51 17.17 -21.65
N CYS A 95 25.67 17.26 -22.30
CA CYS A 95 26.83 16.39 -22.07
C CYS A 95 26.53 14.88 -22.20
N ALA A 96 25.56 14.51 -23.06
CA ALA A 96 25.13 13.12 -23.28
C ALA A 96 26.30 12.17 -23.65
N GLU A 97 27.37 12.68 -24.25
CA GLU A 97 28.58 11.92 -24.56
C GLU A 97 29.24 11.27 -23.34
N GLN A 98 29.10 11.87 -22.14
CA GLN A 98 29.65 11.31 -20.91
C GLN A 98 28.87 10.09 -20.46
N LEU A 99 27.54 10.16 -20.47
CA LEU A 99 26.67 9.02 -20.17
C LEU A 99 26.84 7.91 -21.22
N GLN A 100 26.98 8.28 -22.50
CA GLN A 100 27.32 7.30 -23.55
C GLN A 100 28.66 6.62 -23.29
N ALA A 101 29.69 7.36 -22.87
CA ALA A 101 30.99 6.79 -22.51
C ALA A 101 30.89 5.84 -21.31
N PHE A 102 30.06 6.16 -20.32
CA PHE A 102 29.75 5.28 -19.19
C PHE A 102 29.09 3.98 -19.65
N ILE A 103 28.03 4.06 -20.47
CA ILE A 103 27.33 2.89 -21.02
C ILE A 103 28.29 1.98 -21.82
N GLN A 104 29.17 2.56 -22.63
CA GLN A 104 30.17 1.79 -23.38
C GLN A 104 31.23 1.14 -22.47
N SER A 105 31.63 1.82 -21.39
CA SER A 105 32.56 1.28 -20.41
C SER A 105 31.94 0.11 -19.64
N LYS A 106 30.67 0.23 -19.23
CA LYS A 106 29.90 -0.86 -18.60
C LYS A 106 29.78 -2.08 -19.51
N LYS A 107 29.49 -1.90 -20.80
CA LYS A 107 29.47 -2.99 -21.81
C LYS A 107 30.80 -3.72 -21.94
N GLN A 108 31.91 -3.05 -21.60
CA GLN A 108 33.26 -3.60 -21.59
C GLN A 108 33.74 -4.03 -20.20
N THR A 109 32.84 -4.04 -19.20
CA THR A 109 33.16 -4.44 -17.81
C THR A 109 34.27 -3.61 -17.18
N LYS A 110 34.40 -2.34 -17.59
CA LYS A 110 35.41 -1.40 -17.08
C LYS A 110 34.81 -0.51 -16.00
N ASP A 111 35.64 -0.18 -15.03
CA ASP A 111 35.29 0.80 -14.01
C ASP A 111 35.05 2.16 -14.66
N ALA A 112 33.92 2.77 -14.31
CA ALA A 112 33.51 4.08 -14.78
C ALA A 112 32.62 4.75 -13.73
N ASP A 113 32.52 6.07 -13.83
CA ASP A 113 31.64 6.91 -13.04
C ASP A 113 30.97 7.98 -13.91
N CYS A 114 29.73 8.36 -13.60
CA CYS A 114 28.99 9.40 -14.31
C CYS A 114 28.02 10.11 -13.36
N ILE A 115 28.02 11.44 -13.35
CA ILE A 115 27.10 12.26 -12.55
C ILE A 115 26.04 12.87 -13.47
N ILE A 116 24.78 12.75 -13.08
CA ILE A 116 23.61 13.16 -13.86
C ILE A 116 22.71 14.05 -12.98
N PHE A 117 22.38 15.23 -13.50
CA PHE A 117 21.37 16.11 -12.93
C PHE A 117 20.04 15.89 -13.65
N ARG A 118 19.00 15.51 -12.92
CA ARG A 118 17.63 15.33 -13.43
C ARG A 118 16.72 16.42 -12.87
N ILE A 119 16.32 17.36 -13.72
CA ILE A 119 15.65 18.60 -13.32
C ILE A 119 14.14 18.45 -13.35
N ALA A 120 13.48 18.69 -12.22
CA ALA A 120 12.03 18.72 -12.10
C ALA A 120 11.49 20.16 -12.13
N VAL A 121 10.22 20.31 -12.46
CA VAL A 121 9.55 21.62 -12.52
C VAL A 121 9.01 22.10 -11.16
N ASP A 122 8.99 21.24 -10.14
CA ASP A 122 8.38 21.46 -8.82
C ASP A 122 9.36 21.96 -7.75
N GLN A 123 10.37 22.75 -8.14
CA GLN A 123 11.45 23.22 -7.25
C GLN A 123 12.36 22.10 -6.72
N LYS A 124 12.41 20.96 -7.41
CA LYS A 124 13.27 19.83 -7.05
C LYS A 124 14.16 19.43 -8.21
N PHE A 125 15.30 18.84 -7.90
CA PHE A 125 16.05 18.06 -8.87
C PHE A 125 16.83 16.96 -8.17
N TRP A 126 17.13 15.91 -8.91
CA TRP A 126 17.91 14.79 -8.44
C TRP A 126 19.33 14.86 -9.00
N VAL A 127 20.29 14.51 -8.17
CA VAL A 127 21.68 14.26 -8.56
C VAL A 127 21.90 12.77 -8.41
N TYR A 128 22.22 12.12 -9.52
CA TYR A 128 22.57 10.71 -9.56
C TYR A 128 24.05 10.56 -9.85
N ARG A 129 24.73 9.64 -9.17
CA ARG A 129 26.05 9.15 -9.55
C ARG A 129 25.97 7.67 -9.84
N LEU A 130 26.24 7.32 -11.09
CA LEU A 130 26.35 5.94 -11.53
C LEU A 130 27.79 5.48 -11.36
N LEU A 131 27.99 4.34 -10.69
CA LEU A 131 29.29 3.73 -10.43
C LEU A 131 29.32 2.33 -11.02
N SER A 132 30.10 2.12 -12.07
CA SER A 132 30.35 0.77 -12.59
C SER A 132 31.61 0.19 -11.97
N ARG A 133 31.50 -1.01 -11.38
CA ARG A 133 32.64 -1.81 -10.89
C ARG A 133 32.46 -3.26 -11.33
N GLY A 134 33.21 -3.66 -12.35
CA GLY A 134 33.00 -4.96 -13.00
C GLY A 134 31.60 -5.11 -13.61
N GLU A 135 30.84 -6.13 -13.18
CA GLU A 135 29.48 -6.37 -13.68
C GLU A 135 28.40 -5.56 -12.95
N LYS A 136 28.76 -4.94 -11.81
CA LYS A 136 27.83 -4.22 -10.94
C LYS A 136 27.71 -2.74 -11.33
N VAL A 137 26.51 -2.18 -11.17
CA VAL A 137 26.25 -0.72 -11.22
C VAL A 137 25.63 -0.32 -9.90
N THR A 138 26.29 0.56 -9.17
CA THR A 138 25.78 1.19 -7.95
C THR A 138 25.32 2.60 -8.28
N ILE A 139 24.19 2.99 -7.71
CA ILE A 139 23.52 4.27 -7.88
C ILE A 139 23.59 5.00 -6.55
N GLU A 140 24.28 6.14 -6.52
CA GLU A 140 24.15 7.11 -5.43
C GLU A 140 23.14 8.17 -5.89
N GLN A 141 22.16 8.54 -5.08
CA GLN A 141 21.22 9.61 -5.39
C GLN A 141 20.99 10.58 -4.24
N GLN A 142 20.77 11.85 -4.59
CA GLN A 142 20.35 12.91 -3.69
C GLN A 142 19.29 13.78 -4.35
N CYS A 143 18.22 14.08 -3.62
CA CYS A 143 17.23 15.07 -4.01
C CYS A 143 17.61 16.42 -3.41
N ILE A 144 17.51 17.48 -4.22
CA ILE A 144 17.72 18.85 -3.78
C ILE A 144 16.43 19.61 -4.02
N GLN A 145 15.85 20.12 -2.93
CA GLN A 145 14.60 20.86 -2.96
C GLN A 145 14.84 22.32 -2.59
N TYR A 146 14.31 23.23 -3.39
CA TYR A 146 14.29 24.65 -3.07
C TYR A 146 13.06 24.98 -2.23
N HIS A 147 13.28 25.40 -0.99
CA HIS A 147 12.24 25.82 -0.07
C HIS A 147 12.62 27.14 0.62
N ASN A 148 11.72 28.14 0.60
CA ASN A 148 11.93 29.44 1.25
C ASN A 148 13.27 30.15 0.92
N GLN A 149 13.69 30.13 -0.35
CA GLN A 149 14.98 30.70 -0.79
C GLN A 149 16.23 29.99 -0.24
N GLN A 150 16.07 28.77 0.29
CA GLN A 150 17.14 27.91 0.76
C GLN A 150 17.05 26.55 0.06
N MET A 151 18.22 25.93 -0.13
CA MET A 151 18.30 24.58 -0.68
C MET A 151 18.35 23.58 0.47
N GLU A 152 17.42 22.66 0.49
CA GLU A 152 17.39 21.51 1.38
C GLU A 152 17.87 20.30 0.58
N ILE A 153 18.90 19.63 1.08
CA ILE A 153 19.48 18.45 0.44
C ILE A 153 18.98 17.24 1.22
N SER A 154 18.45 16.25 0.53
CA SER A 154 18.05 14.99 1.16
C SER A 154 19.26 14.18 1.59
N ASP A 155 19.02 13.16 2.43
CA ASP A 155 20.04 12.16 2.71
C ASP A 155 20.50 11.49 1.41
N LEU A 156 21.79 11.12 1.38
CA LEU A 156 22.38 10.31 0.32
C LEU A 156 21.76 8.91 0.38
N GLN A 157 21.16 8.49 -0.72
CA GLN A 157 20.70 7.12 -0.90
C GLN A 157 21.67 6.38 -1.81
N GLU A 158 21.99 5.13 -1.48
CA GLU A 158 22.85 4.27 -2.28
C GLU A 158 22.16 2.91 -2.46
N TYR A 159 22.10 2.45 -3.70
CA TYR A 159 21.55 1.13 -4.02
C TYR A 159 22.18 0.56 -5.29
N ASP A 160 22.01 -0.74 -5.50
CA ASP A 160 22.50 -1.41 -6.70
C ASP A 160 21.40 -1.54 -7.74
N ALA A 161 21.75 -1.29 -9.00
CA ALA A 161 20.83 -1.50 -10.10
C ALA A 161 20.57 -3.01 -10.29
N THR A 162 19.31 -3.41 -10.21
CA THR A 162 18.85 -4.77 -10.54
C THR A 162 18.72 -4.95 -12.05
N GLU A 163 18.29 -3.90 -12.75
CA GLU A 163 18.25 -3.84 -14.21
C GLU A 163 19.01 -2.61 -14.73
N PHE A 164 19.74 -2.78 -15.83
CA PHE A 164 20.46 -1.69 -16.51
C PHE A 164 20.39 -1.91 -18.03
N CYS A 165 19.42 -1.28 -18.68
CA CYS A 165 19.07 -1.56 -20.07
C CYS A 165 19.21 -0.32 -20.95
N TYR A 166 20.07 -0.38 -21.97
CA TYR A 166 20.18 0.65 -23.00
C TYR A 166 19.49 0.20 -24.29
N THR A 167 18.39 0.87 -24.67
CA THR A 167 17.54 0.48 -25.79
C THR A 167 18.01 1.01 -27.14
N GLN A 168 17.47 0.47 -28.23
CA GLN A 168 17.79 0.93 -29.59
C GLN A 168 17.20 2.30 -29.90
N GLU A 169 16.11 2.66 -29.22
CA GLU A 169 15.49 3.99 -29.30
C GLU A 169 16.29 5.04 -28.53
N GLY A 170 17.35 4.66 -27.81
CA GLY A 170 18.29 5.57 -27.14
C GLY A 170 17.86 5.97 -25.74
N TYR A 171 17.16 5.08 -25.03
CA TYR A 171 16.87 5.22 -23.60
C TYR A 171 17.84 4.38 -22.76
N LEU A 172 18.23 4.90 -21.61
CA LEU A 172 18.80 4.11 -20.52
C LEU A 172 17.74 3.93 -19.43
N PHE A 173 17.36 2.69 -19.16
CA PHE A 173 16.52 2.29 -18.04
C PHE A 173 17.37 1.73 -16.91
N ILE A 174 17.05 2.13 -15.69
CA ILE A 174 17.67 1.64 -14.47
C ILE A 174 16.54 1.28 -13.51
N GLU A 175 16.61 0.07 -12.97
CA GLU A 175 15.74 -0.40 -11.90
C GLU A 175 16.60 -0.69 -10.67
N GLY A 176 16.09 -0.40 -9.49
CA GLY A 176 16.73 -0.80 -8.24
C GLY A 176 15.78 -0.64 -7.05
N TYR A 177 16.26 -1.06 -5.89
CA TYR A 177 15.52 -0.98 -4.64
C TYR A 177 16.34 -0.19 -3.63
N TRP A 178 15.74 0.83 -3.04
CA TRP A 178 16.36 1.58 -1.95
C TRP A 178 15.43 1.62 -0.75
N VAL A 179 16.01 1.76 0.44
CA VAL A 179 15.26 1.80 1.69
C VAL A 179 15.34 3.21 2.24
N SER A 180 14.20 3.84 2.47
CA SER A 180 14.16 5.20 2.99
C SER A 180 14.66 5.29 4.42
N ASN A 181 15.72 6.08 4.63
CA ASN A 181 16.29 6.36 5.95
C ASN A 181 15.33 7.13 6.90
N GLN A 182 14.24 7.70 6.38
CA GLN A 182 13.27 8.48 7.16
C GLN A 182 12.11 7.64 7.71
N MET A 183 11.89 6.44 7.16
CA MET A 183 10.92 5.48 7.65
C MET A 183 11.64 4.50 8.57
N SER A 184 11.09 4.17 9.74
CA SER A 184 11.68 3.09 10.55
C SER A 184 11.76 1.82 9.71
N ALA A 185 12.87 1.06 9.76
CA ALA A 185 13.08 -0.13 8.92
C ALA A 185 11.93 -1.16 9.00
N LEU A 186 11.13 -1.14 10.08
CA LEU A 186 9.91 -1.94 10.23
C LEU A 186 8.78 -1.64 9.24
N LEU A 187 8.78 -0.43 8.70
CA LEU A 187 7.75 0.11 7.81
C LEU A 187 8.32 0.46 6.43
N ALA A 188 9.65 0.43 6.29
CA ALA A 188 10.33 0.73 5.05
C ALA A 188 10.27 -0.50 4.15
N ALA A 189 9.19 -0.63 3.38
CA ALA A 189 9.25 -1.47 2.19
C ALA A 189 10.38 -0.94 1.29
N PRO A 190 11.22 -1.80 0.69
CA PRO A 190 12.15 -1.35 -0.34
C PRO A 190 11.34 -0.61 -1.41
N GLU A 191 11.63 0.67 -1.58
CA GLU A 191 11.01 1.48 -2.61
C GLU A 191 11.69 1.09 -3.92
N GLU A 192 10.89 0.52 -4.81
CA GLU A 192 11.31 0.22 -6.17
C GLU A 192 11.46 1.54 -6.93
N GLU A 193 12.63 1.77 -7.53
CA GLU A 193 12.89 2.95 -8.34
C GLU A 193 13.06 2.55 -9.79
N HIS A 194 12.24 3.17 -10.66
CA HIS A 194 12.29 3.00 -12.12
C HIS A 194 12.71 4.30 -12.78
N ILE A 195 13.95 4.37 -13.27
CA ILE A 195 14.51 5.56 -13.90
C ILE A 195 14.62 5.35 -15.40
N ALA A 196 14.18 6.35 -16.18
CA ALA A 196 14.39 6.42 -17.62
C ALA A 196 15.12 7.70 -18.00
N PHE A 197 16.26 7.57 -18.68
CA PHE A 197 17.00 8.68 -19.26
C PHE A 197 16.97 8.61 -20.79
N ARG A 198 16.41 9.62 -21.45
CA ARG A 198 16.53 9.79 -22.91
C ARG A 198 17.95 10.27 -23.25
N VAL A 199 18.84 9.36 -23.63
CA VAL A 199 20.26 9.66 -23.88
C VAL A 199 20.50 10.25 -25.28
N GLU A 200 19.83 9.71 -26.30
CA GLU A 200 19.95 10.24 -27.66
C GLU A 200 18.96 11.39 -27.90
N ALA A 201 19.40 12.40 -28.65
CA ALA A 201 18.53 13.51 -29.01
C ALA A 201 17.35 13.02 -29.87
N LEU A 202 16.17 13.59 -29.63
CA LEU A 202 14.98 13.38 -30.45
C LEU A 202 14.76 14.61 -31.33
N ASP A 203 14.20 14.43 -32.53
CA ASP A 203 13.90 15.55 -33.42
C ASP A 203 13.01 16.58 -32.71
N ALA A 204 13.44 17.85 -32.69
CA ALA A 204 12.71 18.94 -32.04
C ALA A 204 11.29 19.12 -32.60
N ALA A 205 11.07 18.78 -33.88
CA ALA A 205 9.73 18.79 -34.46
C ALA A 205 8.83 17.72 -33.82
N TYR A 206 9.37 16.55 -33.47
CA TYR A 206 8.61 15.49 -32.82
C TYR A 206 8.29 15.82 -31.37
N LYS A 207 9.24 16.41 -30.62
CA LYS A 207 8.96 16.93 -29.27
C LYS A 207 7.82 17.96 -29.28
N ALA A 208 7.88 18.92 -30.21
CA ALA A 208 6.84 19.93 -30.38
C ALA A 208 5.49 19.32 -30.81
N MET A 209 5.49 18.27 -31.64
CA MET A 209 4.27 17.55 -32.01
C MET A 209 3.69 16.76 -30.82
N ASN A 210 4.52 16.17 -29.97
CA ASN A 210 4.08 15.45 -28.77
C ASN A 210 3.34 16.39 -27.81
N GLU A 211 3.98 17.52 -27.51
CA GLU A 211 3.43 18.59 -26.66
C GLU A 211 2.15 19.18 -27.25
N ALA A 212 2.12 19.43 -28.57
CA ALA A 212 0.96 20.05 -29.21
C ALA A 212 -0.22 19.09 -29.37
N TYR A 213 0.00 17.81 -29.68
CA TYR A 213 -1.05 16.93 -30.20
C TYR A 213 -1.34 15.69 -29.35
N ILE A 214 -0.45 15.29 -28.44
CA ILE A 214 -0.62 14.04 -27.66
C ILE A 214 -0.82 14.35 -26.18
N GLU A 215 0.06 15.16 -25.59
CA GLU A 215 0.02 15.51 -24.17
C GLU A 215 -1.27 16.16 -23.67
N PRO A 216 -1.99 17.02 -24.45
CA PRO A 216 -3.21 17.65 -23.95
C PRO A 216 -4.29 16.65 -23.52
N ILE A 217 -4.32 15.46 -24.13
CA ILE A 217 -5.22 14.38 -23.73
C ILE A 217 -4.49 13.29 -22.93
N SER A 218 -3.22 13.01 -23.26
CA SER A 218 -2.36 11.98 -22.65
C SER A 218 -2.95 10.56 -22.72
N TYR A 219 -2.25 9.57 -22.14
CA TYR A 219 -2.81 8.23 -21.92
C TYR A 219 -3.66 8.13 -20.64
N SER A 220 -3.64 9.17 -19.78
CA SER A 220 -4.29 9.12 -18.49
C SER A 220 -5.82 9.28 -18.60
N LEU A 221 -6.57 8.41 -17.94
CA LEU A 221 -8.01 8.46 -17.65
C LEU A 221 -8.87 8.60 -18.91
N ASN A 222 -8.41 8.07 -20.04
CA ASN A 222 -9.13 8.03 -21.31
C ASN A 222 -8.54 6.96 -22.22
N ASN A 223 -9.32 6.51 -23.21
CA ASN A 223 -8.88 5.45 -24.12
C ASN A 223 -8.56 5.92 -25.56
N VAL A 224 -8.45 7.23 -25.83
CA VAL A 224 -8.33 7.75 -27.20
C VAL A 224 -7.13 7.20 -27.98
N PHE A 225 -6.04 6.90 -27.29
CA PHE A 225 -4.84 6.30 -27.90
C PHE A 225 -4.65 4.82 -27.57
N LEU A 226 -5.60 4.21 -26.85
CA LEU A 226 -5.52 2.83 -26.37
C LEU A 226 -6.35 1.87 -27.24
N VAL A 227 -7.26 2.40 -28.05
CA VAL A 227 -8.13 1.61 -28.94
C VAL A 227 -8.06 2.07 -30.39
N ASP A 228 -8.42 1.17 -31.31
CA ASP A 228 -8.59 1.48 -32.73
C ASP A 228 -9.92 2.21 -32.95
N TRP A 229 -9.89 3.36 -33.61
CA TRP A 229 -11.11 4.09 -33.99
C TRP A 229 -10.87 4.99 -35.20
N ASP A 230 -11.94 5.26 -35.93
CA ASP A 230 -11.95 6.15 -37.09
C ASP A 230 -13.32 6.84 -37.24
N ALA A 231 -13.49 7.62 -38.31
CA ALA A 231 -14.72 8.35 -38.59
C ALA A 231 -15.97 7.46 -38.81
N GLU A 232 -15.79 6.17 -39.10
CA GLU A 232 -16.86 5.18 -39.27
C GLU A 232 -17.09 4.35 -37.98
N HIS A 233 -16.09 4.24 -37.10
CA HIS A 233 -16.06 3.36 -35.94
C HIS A 233 -15.77 4.10 -34.62
N TRP A 234 -16.75 4.85 -34.12
CA TRP A 234 -16.65 5.62 -32.88
C TRP A 234 -16.92 4.83 -31.59
N GLY A 235 -17.52 3.65 -31.70
CA GLY A 235 -18.15 2.95 -30.56
C GLY A 235 -17.19 2.44 -29.48
N GLN A 236 -15.88 2.47 -29.72
CA GLN A 236 -14.87 2.08 -28.73
C GLN A 236 -14.42 3.25 -27.86
N LEU A 237 -14.68 4.50 -28.24
CA LEU A 237 -14.23 5.67 -27.48
C LEU A 237 -15.11 5.97 -26.28
N ASP A 238 -14.47 6.26 -25.15
CA ASP A 238 -15.14 6.82 -23.99
C ASP A 238 -15.24 8.35 -24.10
N PHE A 239 -16.37 8.82 -24.63
CA PHE A 239 -16.62 10.26 -24.76
C PHE A 239 -16.84 10.97 -23.42
N TYR A 240 -17.15 10.27 -22.33
CA TYR A 240 -17.32 10.89 -21.03
C TYR A 240 -15.96 11.30 -20.44
N ASP A 241 -14.90 10.52 -20.67
CA ASP A 241 -13.53 10.90 -20.33
C ASP A 241 -13.03 12.08 -21.15
N ILE A 242 -13.26 12.04 -22.47
CA ILE A 242 -12.91 13.13 -23.38
C ILE A 242 -13.59 14.43 -22.94
N PHE A 243 -14.87 14.35 -22.53
CA PHE A 243 -15.60 15.51 -22.01
C PHE A 243 -14.90 16.13 -20.80
N VAL A 244 -14.45 15.33 -19.84
CA VAL A 244 -13.75 15.83 -18.64
C VAL A 244 -12.42 16.48 -19.02
N LYS A 245 -11.64 15.85 -19.91
CA LYS A 245 -10.32 16.37 -20.36
C LYS A 245 -10.43 17.73 -21.04
N PHE A 246 -11.39 17.91 -21.95
CA PHE A 246 -11.52 19.16 -22.72
C PHE A 246 -12.49 20.19 -22.11
N TYR A 247 -13.09 19.90 -20.95
CA TYR A 247 -14.03 20.81 -20.30
C TYR A 247 -13.40 22.18 -20.01
N GLN A 248 -12.21 22.15 -19.40
CA GLN A 248 -11.49 23.37 -19.02
C GLN A 248 -11.09 24.20 -20.23
N GLU A 249 -10.67 23.57 -21.32
CA GLU A 249 -10.34 24.28 -22.56
C GLU A 249 -11.57 24.99 -23.14
N CYS A 250 -12.72 24.33 -23.14
CA CYS A 250 -13.97 24.85 -23.69
C CYS A 250 -14.59 25.97 -22.84
N TYR A 251 -14.57 25.83 -21.50
CA TYR A 251 -15.31 26.72 -20.59
C TYR A 251 -14.45 27.58 -19.68
N GLN A 252 -13.12 27.43 -19.72
CA GLN A 252 -12.17 28.17 -18.88
C GLN A 252 -12.45 28.03 -17.37
N LYS A 253 -12.97 26.86 -16.98
CA LYS A 253 -13.34 26.49 -15.60
C LYS A 253 -13.11 25.00 -15.40
N GLU A 254 -12.85 24.59 -14.16
CA GLU A 254 -12.83 23.16 -13.82
C GLU A 254 -14.18 22.51 -14.09
N CYS A 255 -14.16 21.22 -14.46
CA CYS A 255 -15.36 20.42 -14.61
C CYS A 255 -16.13 20.38 -13.27
N PRO A 256 -17.40 20.86 -13.23
CA PRO A 256 -18.18 20.91 -12.00
C PRO A 256 -18.75 19.55 -11.61
N TYR A 257 -18.73 18.57 -12.51
CA TYR A 257 -19.30 17.24 -12.33
C TYR A 257 -18.28 16.32 -11.69
N LYS A 258 -18.15 16.42 -10.36
CA LYS A 258 -17.14 15.72 -9.56
C LYS A 258 -17.76 14.54 -8.83
N ARG A 259 -16.95 13.55 -8.48
CA ARG A 259 -17.36 12.48 -7.56
C ARG A 259 -17.70 13.05 -6.18
N SER A 260 -18.48 12.31 -5.39
CA SER A 260 -18.73 12.62 -3.99
C SER A 260 -17.44 12.47 -3.17
N GLU A 261 -17.30 13.25 -2.09
CA GLU A 261 -16.27 12.98 -1.07
C GLU A 261 -16.56 11.68 -0.31
N ASP A 262 -17.84 11.32 -0.20
CA ASP A 262 -18.28 10.00 0.28
C ASP A 262 -18.16 8.98 -0.86
N LEU A 263 -17.18 8.09 -0.75
CA LEU A 263 -16.88 7.05 -1.75
C LEU A 263 -17.97 5.98 -1.88
N SER A 264 -18.96 5.93 -0.98
CA SER A 264 -20.13 5.06 -1.14
C SER A 264 -21.19 5.63 -2.10
N VAL A 265 -21.10 6.91 -2.44
CA VAL A 265 -22.15 7.60 -3.22
C VAL A 265 -21.73 7.71 -4.68
N GLY A 266 -22.42 6.94 -5.53
CA GLY A 266 -22.34 7.09 -6.98
C GLY A 266 -23.06 8.35 -7.44
N MET A 267 -22.32 9.36 -7.88
CA MET A 267 -22.91 10.59 -8.39
C MET A 267 -23.40 10.42 -9.83
N GLU A 268 -24.64 10.84 -10.09
CA GLU A 268 -25.19 10.93 -11.44
C GLU A 268 -25.57 12.37 -11.77
N TYR A 269 -25.23 12.80 -12.98
CA TYR A 269 -25.52 14.13 -13.49
C TYR A 269 -26.26 14.05 -14.83
N GLN A 270 -27.19 14.98 -15.04
CA GLN A 270 -27.85 15.20 -16.32
C GLN A 270 -27.19 16.40 -16.99
N ILE A 271 -26.21 16.17 -17.85
CA ILE A 271 -25.46 17.23 -18.52
C ILE A 271 -26.28 17.75 -19.70
N PRO A 272 -26.52 19.07 -19.81
CA PRO A 272 -27.22 19.65 -20.95
C PRO A 272 -26.57 19.25 -22.28
N GLN A 273 -27.38 18.92 -23.29
CA GLN A 273 -26.88 18.45 -24.58
C GLN A 273 -25.87 19.43 -25.21
N ASP A 274 -26.14 20.74 -25.14
CA ASP A 274 -25.33 21.76 -25.78
C ASP A 274 -24.00 21.90 -25.05
N GLU A 275 -23.97 21.61 -23.74
CA GLU A 275 -22.74 21.63 -22.96
C GLU A 275 -21.84 20.45 -23.32
N PHE A 276 -22.41 19.24 -23.34
CA PHE A 276 -21.67 18.02 -23.69
C PHE A 276 -21.21 18.02 -25.16
N GLU A 277 -22.14 18.26 -26.09
CA GLU A 277 -21.89 18.17 -27.54
C GLU A 277 -20.87 19.21 -28.01
N ASN A 278 -20.86 20.41 -27.43
CA ASN A 278 -19.89 21.45 -27.81
C ASN A 278 -18.46 21.06 -27.44
N VAL A 279 -18.24 20.42 -26.29
CA VAL A 279 -16.91 19.98 -25.87
C VAL A 279 -16.38 18.91 -26.82
N ILE A 280 -17.18 17.87 -27.08
CA ILE A 280 -16.76 16.75 -27.93
C ILE A 280 -16.52 17.22 -29.36
N ARG A 281 -17.47 17.94 -29.96
CA ARG A 281 -17.41 18.32 -31.38
C ARG A 281 -16.32 19.33 -31.71
N LYS A 282 -15.77 20.00 -30.70
CA LYS A 282 -14.63 20.90 -30.89
C LYS A 282 -13.39 20.13 -31.37
N HIS A 283 -13.17 18.91 -30.86
CA HIS A 283 -11.97 18.13 -31.14
C HIS A 283 -12.24 16.85 -31.94
N PHE A 284 -13.46 16.34 -31.93
CA PHE A 284 -13.84 15.12 -32.64
C PHE A 284 -14.94 15.46 -33.65
N PRO A 285 -14.69 15.30 -34.97
CA PRO A 285 -15.66 15.62 -36.01
C PRO A 285 -16.76 14.55 -36.13
N ILE A 286 -17.40 14.23 -35.00
CA ILE A 286 -18.52 13.29 -34.90
C ILE A 286 -19.85 14.02 -35.13
N GLU A 287 -20.75 13.38 -35.86
CA GLU A 287 -22.12 13.87 -36.03
C GLU A 287 -22.93 13.71 -34.75
N VAL A 288 -23.75 14.71 -34.43
CA VAL A 288 -24.55 14.75 -33.19
C VAL A 288 -25.48 13.55 -33.08
N GLU A 289 -26.10 13.14 -34.19
CA GLU A 289 -26.98 11.98 -34.24
C GLU A 289 -26.25 10.67 -33.94
N THR A 290 -24.95 10.58 -34.25
CA THR A 290 -24.11 9.43 -33.91
C THR A 290 -23.76 9.46 -32.43
N LEU A 291 -23.33 10.62 -31.92
CA LEU A 291 -22.99 10.79 -30.49
C LEU A 291 -24.18 10.44 -29.58
N ARG A 292 -25.38 10.91 -29.91
CA ARG A 292 -26.62 10.61 -29.16
C ARG A 292 -27.03 9.14 -29.19
N LYS A 293 -26.63 8.38 -30.22
CA LYS A 293 -26.91 6.94 -30.33
C LYS A 293 -25.93 6.10 -29.53
N LEU A 294 -24.69 6.56 -29.41
CA LEU A 294 -23.63 5.85 -28.70
C LEU A 294 -23.71 6.04 -27.19
N LEU A 295 -24.23 7.19 -26.73
CA LEU A 295 -24.23 7.57 -25.32
C LEU A 295 -25.62 7.53 -24.69
N ARG A 296 -25.67 7.64 -23.36
CA ARG A 296 -26.91 7.67 -22.56
C ARG A 296 -27.61 9.03 -22.69
N TYR A 297 -28.22 9.29 -23.84
CA TYR A 297 -28.94 10.52 -24.15
C TYR A 297 -30.44 10.41 -23.89
N ASN A 298 -31.00 11.36 -23.13
CA ASN A 298 -32.43 11.49 -22.89
C ASN A 298 -33.02 12.62 -23.76
N SER A 299 -33.90 12.26 -24.70
CA SER A 299 -34.53 13.22 -25.62
C SER A 299 -35.57 14.13 -24.96
N ASP A 300 -36.20 13.70 -23.87
CA ASP A 300 -37.26 14.45 -23.20
C ASP A 300 -36.68 15.59 -22.37
N THR A 301 -35.54 15.34 -21.71
CA THR A 301 -34.82 16.34 -20.90
C THR A 301 -33.69 17.03 -21.66
N GLN A 302 -33.34 16.56 -22.87
CA GLN A 302 -32.24 17.07 -23.69
C GLN A 302 -30.89 17.03 -22.95
N THR A 303 -30.60 15.90 -22.30
CA THR A 303 -29.42 15.71 -21.45
C THR A 303 -28.71 14.39 -21.70
N TYR A 304 -27.42 14.35 -21.40
CA TYR A 304 -26.65 13.11 -21.28
C TYR A 304 -26.52 12.72 -19.81
N LEU A 305 -26.78 11.45 -19.50
CA LEU A 305 -26.46 10.89 -18.20
C LEU A 305 -24.93 10.72 -18.10
N PHE A 306 -24.33 11.42 -17.14
CA PHE A 306 -22.89 11.39 -16.85
C PHE A 306 -22.66 10.91 -15.42
N ARG A 307 -21.61 10.09 -15.25
CA ARG A 307 -21.09 9.63 -13.98
C ARG A 307 -19.62 10.02 -13.91
N PRO A 308 -19.09 10.63 -12.84
CA PRO A 308 -17.66 10.81 -12.67
C PRO A 308 -17.00 9.45 -12.38
N ARG A 309 -15.71 9.27 -12.74
CA ARG A 309 -14.94 8.06 -12.40
C ARG A 309 -14.85 7.90 -10.88
N SER A 310 -15.00 6.66 -10.41
CA SER A 310 -14.83 6.26 -9.00
C SER A 310 -13.36 6.01 -8.64
N MET A 311 -13.08 5.59 -7.40
CA MET A 311 -11.71 5.23 -6.96
C MET A 311 -11.17 4.00 -7.69
N ASP A 312 -12.02 3.07 -8.07
CA ASP A 312 -11.59 1.81 -8.70
C ASP A 312 -11.43 1.98 -10.23
N GLU A 313 -11.95 3.08 -10.78
CA GLU A 313 -11.84 3.48 -12.19
C GLU A 313 -10.71 4.52 -12.40
N ILE A 314 -9.74 4.65 -11.49
CA ILE A 314 -8.55 5.50 -11.72
C ILE A 314 -7.41 4.67 -12.27
N ASP A 315 -6.55 5.31 -13.06
CA ASP A 315 -5.30 4.68 -13.50
C ASP A 315 -4.32 4.54 -12.33
N TYR A 316 -3.34 3.65 -12.50
CA TYR A 316 -2.19 3.57 -11.62
C TYR A 316 -1.42 4.89 -11.58
N ALA A 317 -0.73 5.16 -10.47
CA ALA A 317 0.06 6.38 -10.29
C ALA A 317 1.16 6.51 -11.36
N GLU A 318 1.76 5.40 -11.76
CA GLU A 318 2.75 5.32 -12.83
C GLU A 318 2.11 4.80 -14.11
N ILE A 319 2.03 5.67 -15.12
CA ILE A 319 1.54 5.33 -16.45
C ILE A 319 2.65 5.56 -17.49
N PRO A 320 2.59 4.88 -18.65
CA PRO A 320 3.48 5.22 -19.75
C PRO A 320 3.28 6.68 -20.19
N TYR A 321 4.35 7.29 -20.69
CA TYR A 321 4.28 8.59 -21.34
C TYR A 321 4.49 8.45 -22.86
N SER A 322 4.10 9.49 -23.60
CA SER A 322 4.13 9.48 -25.06
C SER A 322 5.43 10.06 -25.62
N GLU A 323 5.93 9.45 -26.70
CA GLU A 323 7.02 9.99 -27.50
C GLU A 323 6.69 9.87 -28.99
N VAL A 324 6.51 10.99 -29.69
CA VAL A 324 6.38 11.01 -31.15
C VAL A 324 7.72 10.63 -31.77
N VAL A 325 7.72 9.63 -32.66
CA VAL A 325 8.92 9.11 -33.33
C VAL A 325 8.83 9.17 -34.85
N GLY A 326 7.70 9.65 -35.39
CA GLY A 326 7.51 9.80 -36.82
C GLY A 326 6.29 10.66 -37.16
N CYS A 327 6.31 11.27 -38.34
CA CYS A 327 5.19 12.05 -38.86
C CYS A 327 5.10 11.92 -40.38
N VAL A 328 3.88 11.71 -40.89
CA VAL A 328 3.56 11.73 -42.32
C VAL A 328 2.53 12.84 -42.58
N GLN A 329 2.86 13.77 -43.46
CA GLN A 329 1.92 14.82 -43.90
C GLN A 329 0.99 14.27 -44.97
N ASN A 330 -0.32 14.43 -44.77
CA ASN A 330 -1.33 13.97 -45.72
C ASN A 330 -1.74 15.09 -46.70
N ALA A 331 -2.26 14.70 -47.87
CA ALA A 331 -2.63 15.63 -48.94
C ALA A 331 -3.79 16.57 -48.58
N ASP A 332 -4.62 16.19 -47.61
CA ASP A 332 -5.76 16.95 -47.10
C ASP A 332 -5.40 17.96 -45.99
N GLY A 333 -4.11 18.07 -45.67
CA GLY A 333 -3.58 18.95 -44.64
C GLY A 333 -3.60 18.35 -43.22
N SER A 334 -4.09 17.11 -43.04
CA SER A 334 -3.87 16.37 -41.79
C SER A 334 -2.44 15.82 -41.71
N MET A 335 -2.05 15.36 -40.52
CA MET A 335 -0.79 14.65 -40.30
C MET A 335 -1.06 13.38 -39.51
N THR A 336 -0.32 12.32 -39.83
CA THR A 336 -0.35 11.06 -39.10
C THR A 336 0.94 10.91 -38.32
N LEU A 337 0.83 10.90 -37.00
CA LEU A 337 1.94 10.77 -36.06
C LEU A 337 2.11 9.32 -35.67
N THR A 338 3.35 8.84 -35.59
CA THR A 338 3.70 7.56 -34.97
C THR A 338 4.22 7.84 -33.58
N VAL A 339 3.61 7.21 -32.57
CA VAL A 339 3.86 7.51 -31.16
C VAL A 339 4.21 6.22 -30.43
N ASN A 340 5.32 6.22 -29.71
CA ASN A 340 5.68 5.16 -28.78
C ASN A 340 5.14 5.49 -27.37
N ALA A 341 4.67 4.48 -26.66
CA ALA A 341 4.41 4.55 -25.23
C ALA A 341 5.66 4.07 -24.47
N VAL A 342 6.38 4.99 -23.84
CA VAL A 342 7.58 4.70 -23.05
C VAL A 342 7.15 4.41 -21.61
N PHE A 343 7.60 3.29 -21.04
CA PHE A 343 7.21 2.90 -19.69
C PHE A 343 8.42 2.55 -18.81
N PRO A 344 8.82 3.44 -17.89
CA PRO A 344 9.91 3.18 -16.94
C PRO A 344 9.69 1.91 -16.12
N LEU A 345 8.49 1.71 -15.56
CA LEU A 345 8.11 0.54 -14.73
C LEU A 345 8.31 -0.83 -15.41
N LYS A 346 8.41 -0.86 -16.75
CA LYS A 346 8.65 -2.08 -17.53
C LYS A 346 9.98 -2.05 -18.28
N ASN A 347 10.85 -1.09 -17.98
CA ASN A 347 12.16 -0.89 -18.61
C ASN A 347 12.08 -0.89 -20.15
N THR A 348 11.02 -0.30 -20.73
CA THR A 348 10.75 -0.36 -22.17
C THR A 348 10.51 1.02 -22.80
N SER A 349 11.20 1.28 -23.91
CA SER A 349 11.02 2.46 -24.77
C SER A 349 9.79 2.38 -25.68
N ARG A 350 9.11 1.23 -25.72
CA ARG A 350 7.93 1.01 -26.56
C ARG A 350 7.11 -0.15 -25.98
N LEU A 351 6.35 0.13 -24.93
CA LEU A 351 5.35 -0.79 -24.38
C LEU A 351 4.37 -1.17 -25.50
N PHE A 352 3.67 -0.17 -26.02
CA PHE A 352 2.89 -0.22 -27.24
C PHE A 352 3.22 0.98 -28.13
N ALA A 353 2.73 0.98 -29.37
CA ALA A 353 2.81 2.12 -30.26
C ALA A 353 1.52 2.27 -31.06
N HIS A 354 1.21 3.51 -31.43
CA HIS A 354 0.00 3.84 -32.18
C HIS A 354 0.27 4.90 -33.26
N MET A 355 -0.65 4.96 -34.21
CA MET A 355 -0.71 5.99 -35.24
C MET A 355 -1.98 6.82 -35.05
N VAL A 356 -1.82 8.07 -34.63
CA VAL A 356 -2.91 9.02 -34.56
C VAL A 356 -2.86 9.97 -35.75
N THR A 357 -4.01 10.20 -36.39
CA THR A 357 -4.13 11.25 -37.40
C THR A 357 -4.83 12.46 -36.82
N VAL A 358 -4.17 13.61 -36.89
CA VAL A 358 -4.65 14.89 -36.37
C VAL A 358 -4.67 15.94 -37.46
N LYS A 359 -5.54 16.94 -37.31
CA LYS A 359 -5.59 18.12 -38.16
C LYS A 359 -5.73 19.36 -37.30
N ASN A 360 -4.80 20.29 -37.46
CA ASN A 360 -4.88 21.59 -36.79
C ASN A 360 -5.56 22.60 -37.71
N GLU A 361 -6.73 23.10 -37.30
CA GLU A 361 -7.46 24.14 -37.99
C GLU A 361 -7.55 25.39 -37.11
N ASN A 362 -6.76 26.42 -37.45
CA ASN A 362 -6.72 27.71 -36.74
C ASN A 362 -6.45 27.60 -35.22
N GLY A 363 -5.62 26.64 -34.81
CA GLY A 363 -5.28 26.40 -33.40
C GLY A 363 -6.18 25.38 -32.71
N THR A 364 -7.27 24.95 -33.33
CA THR A 364 -8.10 23.84 -32.83
C THR A 364 -7.57 22.52 -33.38
N ILE A 365 -7.36 21.55 -32.51
CA ILE A 365 -6.88 20.22 -32.88
C ILE A 365 -8.07 19.30 -33.08
N HIS A 366 -8.16 18.71 -34.27
CA HIS A 366 -9.13 17.67 -34.60
C HIS A 366 -8.45 16.30 -34.67
N TYR A 367 -8.90 15.37 -33.84
CA TYR A 367 -8.48 13.97 -33.89
C TYR A 367 -9.39 13.22 -34.88
N LEU A 368 -8.79 12.55 -35.86
CA LEU A 368 -9.52 11.96 -36.99
C LEU A 368 -9.57 10.43 -36.96
N GLN A 369 -8.51 9.79 -36.45
CA GLN A 369 -8.44 8.34 -36.27
C GLN A 369 -7.24 8.00 -35.36
N ASN A 370 -7.31 6.84 -34.72
CA ASN A 370 -6.19 6.19 -34.03
C ASN A 370 -6.10 4.73 -34.45
N ARG A 371 -4.87 4.23 -34.56
CA ARG A 371 -4.60 2.82 -34.83
C ARG A 371 -3.42 2.29 -34.02
N ILE A 372 -3.62 1.20 -33.28
CA ILE A 372 -2.58 0.48 -32.55
C ILE A 372 -1.71 -0.33 -33.53
N ILE A 373 -0.39 -0.24 -33.38
CA ILE A 373 0.61 -0.87 -34.28
C ILE A 373 1.20 -2.13 -33.67
N ASN A 374 1.54 -2.09 -32.38
CA ASN A 374 2.00 -3.24 -31.60
C ASN A 374 1.34 -3.18 -30.23
N ASN A 375 0.61 -4.23 -29.86
CA ASN A 375 0.04 -4.42 -28.54
C ASN A 375 -0.05 -5.93 -28.29
N SER A 376 0.54 -6.40 -27.20
CA SER A 376 0.27 -7.74 -26.66
C SER A 376 -0.84 -7.67 -25.61
N GLU A 377 -1.72 -8.67 -25.57
CA GLU A 377 -2.80 -8.73 -24.57
C GLU A 377 -2.20 -8.56 -23.16
N GLY A 378 -2.70 -7.57 -22.42
CA GLY A 378 -2.25 -7.25 -21.05
C GLY A 378 -1.33 -6.01 -20.91
N GLU A 379 -0.98 -5.29 -21.97
CA GLU A 379 -0.09 -4.11 -21.89
C GLU A 379 -0.74 -2.83 -21.31
N HIS A 380 -2.07 -2.82 -21.12
CA HIS A 380 -2.83 -1.68 -20.58
C HIS A 380 -3.32 -1.89 -19.15
N TRP A 381 -2.74 -2.83 -18.38
CA TRP A 381 -3.16 -3.14 -17.00
C TRP A 381 -3.15 -1.93 -16.04
N TRP A 382 -2.40 -0.89 -16.37
CA TRP A 382 -2.32 0.38 -15.63
C TRP A 382 -3.54 1.30 -15.87
N HIS A 383 -4.38 0.99 -16.87
CA HIS A 383 -5.61 1.71 -17.19
C HIS A 383 -6.84 0.92 -16.77
N SER A 384 -7.82 1.61 -16.19
CA SER A 384 -9.14 1.05 -15.88
C SER A 384 -10.19 1.64 -16.82
N ASP A 385 -11.03 0.79 -17.40
CA ASP A 385 -12.22 1.25 -18.13
C ASP A 385 -13.27 1.81 -17.17
N ARG A 386 -14.23 2.58 -17.71
CA ARG A 386 -15.39 3.01 -16.93
C ARG A 386 -16.34 1.85 -16.67
N TYR A 387 -17.00 1.89 -15.52
CA TYR A 387 -18.04 0.94 -15.18
C TYR A 387 -19.17 0.94 -16.20
N THR A 388 -19.57 -0.28 -16.55
CA THR A 388 -20.84 -0.58 -17.22
C THR A 388 -22.03 -0.16 -16.35
N ASP A 389 -23.24 -0.19 -16.92
CA ASP A 389 -24.44 0.07 -16.13
C ASP A 389 -24.63 -0.98 -15.04
N GLU A 390 -24.36 -2.25 -15.34
CA GLU A 390 -24.45 -3.36 -14.40
C GLU A 390 -23.47 -3.18 -13.22
N GLU A 391 -22.18 -2.95 -13.51
CA GLU A 391 -21.14 -2.75 -12.48
C GLU A 391 -21.43 -1.51 -11.62
N TRP A 392 -21.88 -0.42 -12.25
CA TRP A 392 -22.24 0.79 -11.51
C TRP A 392 -23.45 0.54 -10.61
N GLN A 393 -24.47 -0.20 -11.06
CA GLN A 393 -25.65 -0.52 -10.24
C GLN A 393 -25.31 -1.52 -9.13
N GLU A 394 -24.40 -2.46 -9.37
CA GLU A 394 -23.88 -3.34 -8.32
C GLU A 394 -23.13 -2.53 -7.25
N ARG A 395 -22.32 -1.55 -7.67
CA ARG A 395 -21.50 -0.72 -6.78
C ARG A 395 -22.30 0.36 -6.03
N TYR A 396 -23.25 1.01 -6.71
CA TYR A 396 -23.93 2.23 -6.26
C TYR A 396 -25.46 2.21 -6.41
N GLY A 397 -26.04 1.22 -7.09
CA GLY A 397 -27.46 1.13 -7.44
C GLY A 397 -28.41 0.86 -6.26
N ILE A 398 -27.90 0.76 -5.04
CA ILE A 398 -28.68 0.65 -3.81
C ILE A 398 -28.45 1.92 -2.99
N SER A 399 -29.08 3.00 -3.43
CA SER A 399 -29.11 4.30 -2.75
C SER A 399 -29.85 4.19 -1.41
N ASP A 400 -29.15 3.75 -0.37
CA ASP A 400 -29.29 4.37 0.94
C ASP A 400 -27.91 4.88 1.32
N GLU A 401 -27.81 6.21 1.35
CA GLU A 401 -26.66 7.01 1.74
C GLU A 401 -26.04 6.46 3.04
N ASN A 402 -24.79 5.98 2.97
CA ASN A 402 -23.79 5.77 4.05
C ASN A 402 -23.04 4.42 4.11
N ASN A 403 -23.28 3.42 3.25
CA ASN A 403 -22.59 2.13 3.42
C ASN A 403 -21.66 1.77 2.24
N ILE A 404 -20.34 1.95 2.46
CA ILE A 404 -19.23 1.43 1.62
C ILE A 404 -19.15 -0.12 1.67
N PHE A 405 -20.05 -0.77 2.42
CA PHE A 405 -19.94 -2.16 2.83
C PHE A 405 -20.96 -3.08 2.12
N PRO A 406 -20.60 -4.33 1.79
CA PRO A 406 -21.50 -5.27 1.15
C PRO A 406 -22.75 -5.46 2.01
N LYS A 407 -23.91 -5.01 1.50
CA LYS A 407 -25.20 -5.20 2.17
C LYS A 407 -25.58 -6.68 2.13
N PRO A 408 -26.30 -7.17 3.15
CA PRO A 408 -26.84 -8.52 3.12
C PRO A 408 -27.83 -8.69 1.96
N GLU A 409 -27.92 -9.91 1.42
CA GLU A 409 -28.86 -10.23 0.33
C GLU A 409 -30.33 -9.98 0.72
N THR A 410 -30.63 -10.13 2.01
CA THR A 410 -31.95 -9.88 2.61
C THR A 410 -31.78 -9.38 4.05
N GLU A 411 -32.34 -8.25 4.45
CA GLU A 411 -32.21 -7.79 5.85
C GLU A 411 -33.06 -8.61 6.83
N LEU A 412 -32.43 -9.19 7.86
CA LEU A 412 -33.14 -9.92 8.94
C LEU A 412 -33.71 -8.99 10.02
N LEU A 413 -33.09 -7.83 10.21
CA LEU A 413 -33.49 -6.82 11.18
C LEU A 413 -34.30 -5.72 10.48
N THR A 414 -35.44 -5.38 11.07
CA THR A 414 -36.19 -4.19 10.69
C THR A 414 -35.49 -2.92 11.16
N ASN A 415 -35.82 -1.77 10.55
CA ASN A 415 -35.26 -0.48 10.99
C ASN A 415 -35.61 -0.16 12.46
N GLU A 416 -36.79 -0.54 12.93
CA GLU A 416 -37.17 -0.36 14.35
C GLU A 416 -36.28 -1.20 15.29
N GLU A 417 -35.92 -2.43 14.90
CA GLU A 417 -35.01 -3.27 15.68
C GLU A 417 -33.57 -2.72 15.65
N LYS A 418 -33.11 -2.21 14.50
CA LYS A 418 -31.80 -1.55 14.40
C LYS A 418 -31.72 -0.33 15.30
N GLU A 419 -32.76 0.51 15.34
CA GLU A 419 -32.84 1.67 16.25
C GLU A 419 -32.84 1.25 17.73
N GLN A 420 -33.49 0.12 18.07
CA GLN A 420 -33.45 -0.43 19.42
C GLN A 420 -32.06 -0.94 19.81
N ILE A 421 -31.38 -1.62 18.89
CA ILE A 421 -30.00 -2.07 19.08
C ILE A 421 -29.06 -0.86 19.23
N ASP A 422 -29.14 0.13 18.35
CA ASP A 422 -28.38 1.38 18.41
C ASP A 422 -28.57 2.04 19.79
N ALA A 423 -29.83 2.22 20.23
CA ALA A 423 -30.15 2.83 21.51
C ALA A 423 -29.57 2.03 22.70
N SER A 424 -29.64 0.70 22.67
CA SER A 424 -29.10 -0.16 23.72
C SER A 424 -27.57 -0.09 23.78
N ILE A 425 -26.88 -0.13 22.64
CA ILE A 425 -25.41 -0.01 22.57
C ILE A 425 -24.98 1.38 23.07
N MET A 426 -25.68 2.44 22.68
CA MET A 426 -25.40 3.79 23.16
C MET A 426 -25.61 3.93 24.68
N GLU A 427 -26.68 3.36 25.24
CA GLU A 427 -26.92 3.37 26.69
C GLU A 427 -25.77 2.72 27.46
N HIS A 428 -25.27 1.57 26.98
CA HIS A 428 -24.10 0.92 27.56
C HIS A 428 -22.85 1.79 27.44
N ALA A 429 -22.59 2.37 26.28
CA ALA A 429 -21.45 3.25 26.06
C ALA A 429 -21.47 4.49 26.96
N GLU A 430 -22.62 5.15 27.09
CA GLU A 430 -22.81 6.30 27.98
C GLU A 430 -22.57 5.94 29.45
N SER A 431 -22.94 4.74 29.88
CA SER A 431 -22.77 4.29 31.26
C SER A 431 -21.31 4.08 31.69
N ILE A 432 -20.40 3.90 30.74
CA ILE A 432 -18.97 3.64 30.96
C ILE A 432 -18.07 4.77 30.45
N TRP A 433 -18.67 5.87 29.97
CA TRP A 433 -17.97 6.90 29.21
C TRP A 433 -16.97 7.73 30.05
N ASP A 434 -17.08 7.71 31.36
CA ASP A 434 -16.09 8.35 32.26
C ASP A 434 -14.68 7.78 32.08
N VAL A 435 -14.54 6.52 31.62
CA VAL A 435 -13.23 5.93 31.26
C VAL A 435 -12.58 6.64 30.07
N TYR A 436 -13.38 7.26 29.19
CA TYR A 436 -12.96 7.97 27.99
C TYR A 436 -12.79 9.48 28.21
N GLU A 437 -13.23 10.06 29.32
CA GLU A 437 -13.31 11.53 29.52
C GLU A 437 -11.95 12.25 29.38
N HIS A 438 -10.86 11.56 29.73
CA HIS A 438 -9.51 12.14 29.80
C HIS A 438 -8.59 11.73 28.65
N VAL A 439 -9.11 11.08 27.60
CA VAL A 439 -8.30 10.68 26.45
C VAL A 439 -7.83 11.89 25.64
N GLU A 440 -6.63 11.77 25.08
CA GLU A 440 -6.11 12.69 24.06
C GLU A 440 -6.60 12.23 22.69
N LEU A 441 -7.12 13.17 21.89
CA LEU A 441 -7.55 12.88 20.52
C LEU A 441 -6.47 13.30 19.53
N GLU A 442 -6.38 12.57 18.42
CA GLU A 442 -5.53 12.88 17.28
C GLU A 442 -6.29 12.70 15.96
N ASP A 443 -5.80 13.35 14.90
CA ASP A 443 -6.41 13.21 13.58
C ASP A 443 -6.16 11.79 13.05
N GLY A 444 -7.23 11.01 12.94
CA GLY A 444 -7.21 9.65 12.45
C GLY A 444 -8.19 9.44 11.29
N LEU A 445 -8.18 8.23 10.74
CA LEU A 445 -9.07 7.84 9.66
C LEU A 445 -10.52 7.75 10.14
N PHE A 446 -11.48 7.71 9.22
CA PHE A 446 -12.89 7.72 9.58
C PHE A 446 -13.34 6.47 10.38
N TYR A 447 -12.56 5.38 10.32
CA TYR A 447 -12.84 4.11 10.97
C TYR A 447 -12.04 3.83 12.26
N THR A 448 -11.10 4.71 12.65
CA THR A 448 -10.29 4.56 13.88
C THR A 448 -10.94 5.25 15.07
N SER A 449 -10.50 4.95 16.31
CA SER A 449 -11.00 5.63 17.52
C SER A 449 -10.67 7.13 17.57
N ASN A 450 -9.59 7.55 16.87
CA ASN A 450 -8.97 8.88 16.98
C ASN A 450 -8.44 9.19 18.39
N ILE A 451 -8.23 8.15 19.21
CA ILE A 451 -7.64 8.25 20.54
C ILE A 451 -6.15 7.92 20.41
N LYS A 452 -5.31 8.85 20.85
CA LYS A 452 -3.85 8.74 20.76
C LYS A 452 -3.26 7.63 21.62
N ASN A 453 -3.87 7.34 22.77
CA ASN A 453 -3.45 6.25 23.64
C ASN A 453 -4.62 5.79 24.51
N PHE A 454 -4.88 4.49 24.51
CA PHE A 454 -5.90 3.85 25.34
C PHE A 454 -5.28 2.62 26.03
N THR A 455 -5.09 2.73 27.34
CA THR A 455 -4.29 1.77 28.11
C THR A 455 -4.99 0.44 28.31
N ASP A 456 -4.22 -0.63 28.54
CA ASP A 456 -4.73 -1.95 28.90
C ASP A 456 -5.65 -1.87 30.11
N GLU A 457 -5.30 -1.11 31.16
CA GLU A 457 -6.16 -0.93 32.33
C GLU A 457 -7.50 -0.25 31.99
N GLN A 458 -7.51 0.69 31.05
CA GLN A 458 -8.76 1.28 30.56
C GLN A 458 -9.59 0.27 29.79
N ARG A 459 -9.00 -0.55 28.91
CA ARG A 459 -9.72 -1.62 28.19
C ARG A 459 -10.33 -2.63 29.16
N SER A 460 -9.54 -3.11 30.13
CA SER A 460 -10.00 -4.02 31.19
C SER A 460 -11.17 -3.45 31.99
N GLU A 461 -11.12 -2.15 32.33
CA GLU A 461 -12.17 -1.47 33.08
C GLU A 461 -13.46 -1.36 32.26
N VAL A 462 -13.37 -1.00 30.96
CA VAL A 462 -14.54 -0.97 30.06
C VAL A 462 -15.17 -2.35 29.96
N VAL A 463 -14.38 -3.39 29.67
CA VAL A 463 -14.86 -4.78 29.57
C VAL A 463 -15.52 -5.23 30.88
N SER A 464 -14.91 -4.92 32.02
CA SER A 464 -15.47 -5.28 33.34
C SER A 464 -16.80 -4.58 33.64
N ARG A 465 -16.93 -3.30 33.29
CA ARG A 465 -18.18 -2.55 33.53
C ARG A 465 -19.31 -2.99 32.61
N LEU A 466 -19.02 -3.24 31.33
CA LEU A 466 -19.99 -3.82 30.39
C LEU A 466 -20.42 -5.22 30.84
N ALA A 467 -19.48 -6.06 31.26
CA ALA A 467 -19.83 -7.37 31.82
C ALA A 467 -20.76 -7.27 33.04
N ASN A 468 -20.53 -6.30 33.92
CA ASN A 468 -21.37 -6.06 35.10
C ASN A 468 -22.79 -5.55 34.75
N SER A 469 -23.01 -5.00 33.55
CA SER A 469 -24.36 -4.69 33.04
C SER A 469 -25.06 -5.90 32.42
N GLY A 470 -24.38 -7.06 32.35
CA GLY A 470 -24.95 -8.33 31.89
C GLY A 470 -24.79 -8.60 30.40
N VAL A 471 -23.93 -7.85 29.69
CA VAL A 471 -23.64 -8.08 28.25
C VAL A 471 -22.34 -8.85 28.04
N VAL A 472 -22.17 -9.45 26.86
CA VAL A 472 -20.91 -10.10 26.46
C VAL A 472 -19.87 -9.01 26.16
N ALA A 473 -18.69 -9.10 26.78
CA ALA A 473 -17.64 -8.11 26.59
C ALA A 473 -16.27 -8.76 26.46
N VAL A 474 -15.42 -8.25 25.56
CA VAL A 474 -14.08 -8.77 25.30
C VAL A 474 -13.11 -7.68 24.84
N THR A 475 -11.84 -7.86 25.12
CA THR A 475 -10.72 -7.10 24.54
C THR A 475 -9.55 -8.06 24.36
N ASP A 476 -8.59 -7.70 23.50
CA ASP A 476 -7.43 -8.53 23.24
C ASP A 476 -6.60 -8.74 24.52
N GLY A 477 -6.13 -9.98 24.72
CA GLY A 477 -5.36 -10.39 25.90
C GLY A 477 -6.18 -10.74 27.14
N GLU A 478 -7.51 -10.54 27.14
CA GLU A 478 -8.38 -10.86 28.28
C GLU A 478 -9.38 -11.99 28.02
N ASP A 479 -9.85 -12.61 29.09
CA ASP A 479 -10.94 -13.58 29.01
C ASP A 479 -12.25 -12.87 28.66
N MET A 480 -12.96 -13.41 27.67
CA MET A 480 -14.33 -12.97 27.37
C MET A 480 -15.22 -13.08 28.61
N ARG A 481 -15.87 -11.97 28.96
CA ARG A 481 -16.83 -11.89 30.06
C ARG A 481 -18.24 -12.19 29.55
N ASN A 482 -19.00 -12.93 30.35
CA ASN A 482 -20.35 -13.41 30.02
C ASN A 482 -20.42 -14.21 28.68
N GLY A 483 -19.32 -14.86 28.30
CA GLY A 483 -19.22 -15.62 27.04
C GLY A 483 -20.20 -16.79 26.92
N ASP A 484 -20.75 -17.26 28.04
CA ASP A 484 -21.83 -18.25 28.08
C ASP A 484 -23.10 -17.80 27.33
N LEU A 485 -23.37 -16.49 27.22
CA LEU A 485 -24.45 -15.97 26.38
C LEU A 485 -24.17 -16.17 24.88
N LEU A 486 -22.92 -16.01 24.45
CA LEU A 486 -22.52 -16.26 23.07
C LEU A 486 -22.57 -17.76 22.74
N VAL A 487 -22.20 -18.62 23.69
CA VAL A 487 -22.36 -20.09 23.55
C VAL A 487 -23.84 -20.47 23.45
N ALA A 488 -24.70 -19.91 24.29
CA ALA A 488 -26.15 -20.17 24.23
C ALA A 488 -26.77 -19.71 22.90
N PHE A 489 -26.30 -18.59 22.35
CA PHE A 489 -26.65 -18.17 21.00
C PHE A 489 -26.23 -19.21 19.96
N TYR A 490 -24.97 -19.67 19.99
CA TYR A 490 -24.48 -20.71 19.08
C TYR A 490 -25.34 -21.99 19.14
N GLU A 491 -25.65 -22.48 20.34
CA GLU A 491 -26.53 -23.63 20.56
C GLU A 491 -27.93 -23.41 19.94
N SER A 492 -28.50 -22.21 20.12
CA SER A 492 -29.79 -21.84 19.52
C SER A 492 -29.75 -21.87 17.99
N VAL A 493 -28.65 -21.42 17.38
CA VAL A 493 -28.45 -21.51 15.92
C VAL A 493 -28.38 -22.96 15.46
N GLN A 494 -27.69 -23.83 16.19
CA GLN A 494 -27.63 -25.27 15.86
C GLN A 494 -29.00 -25.95 15.95
N GLU A 495 -29.87 -25.49 16.84
CA GLU A 495 -31.25 -25.97 16.98
C GLU A 495 -32.22 -25.34 15.96
N GLY A 496 -31.76 -24.37 15.16
CA GLY A 496 -32.59 -23.65 14.20
C GLY A 496 -33.57 -22.67 14.85
N VAL A 497 -33.30 -22.24 16.08
CA VAL A 497 -34.15 -21.33 16.85
C VAL A 497 -33.74 -19.89 16.58
N ASP A 498 -34.73 -19.00 16.42
CA ASP A 498 -34.49 -17.57 16.30
C ASP A 498 -33.84 -17.04 17.59
N ALA A 499 -32.70 -16.37 17.45
CA ALA A 499 -31.92 -15.87 18.58
C ALA A 499 -31.06 -14.68 18.14
N ASP A 500 -30.62 -13.89 19.12
CA ASP A 500 -29.66 -12.81 18.94
C ASP A 500 -28.74 -12.69 20.16
N VAL A 501 -27.55 -12.14 19.93
CA VAL A 501 -26.58 -11.81 21.00
C VAL A 501 -25.72 -10.63 20.55
N THR A 502 -25.44 -9.70 21.46
CA THR A 502 -24.52 -8.59 21.19
C THR A 502 -23.21 -8.79 21.93
N VAL A 503 -22.11 -8.81 21.17
CA VAL A 503 -20.75 -8.85 21.69
C VAL A 503 -20.16 -7.46 21.64
N TYR A 504 -19.78 -6.92 22.80
CA TYR A 504 -19.05 -5.67 22.89
C TYR A 504 -17.55 -5.94 22.84
N SER A 505 -16.84 -5.34 21.90
CA SER A 505 -15.38 -5.46 21.79
C SER A 505 -14.72 -4.10 21.88
N VAL A 506 -13.70 -3.99 22.73
CA VAL A 506 -12.86 -2.80 22.86
C VAL A 506 -11.53 -3.08 22.17
N LEU A 507 -11.26 -2.36 21.08
CA LEU A 507 -10.02 -2.49 20.32
C LEU A 507 -8.85 -1.83 21.04
N GLU A 508 -7.62 -2.15 20.61
CA GLU A 508 -6.38 -1.63 21.22
C GLU A 508 -6.32 -0.09 21.21
N ASP A 509 -6.81 0.54 20.14
CA ASP A 509 -6.90 1.99 19.99
C ASP A 509 -8.03 2.63 20.83
N GLY A 510 -8.83 1.84 21.53
CA GLY A 510 -9.98 2.28 22.31
C GLY A 510 -11.28 2.44 21.53
N LEU A 511 -11.37 1.99 20.27
CA LEU A 511 -12.66 1.94 19.59
C LEU A 511 -13.58 0.93 20.29
N LEU A 512 -14.75 1.39 20.73
CA LEU A 512 -15.79 0.51 21.27
C LEU A 512 -16.69 0.03 20.14
N THR A 513 -16.86 -1.28 20.01
CA THR A 513 -17.72 -1.88 18.99
C THR A 513 -18.80 -2.72 19.65
N GLY A 514 -20.00 -2.71 19.08
CA GLY A 514 -21.09 -3.63 19.39
C GLY A 514 -21.43 -4.44 18.14
N ILE A 515 -21.30 -5.76 18.24
CA ILE A 515 -21.56 -6.69 17.14
C ILE A 515 -22.74 -7.58 17.53
N THR A 516 -23.92 -7.28 16.98
CA THR A 516 -25.13 -8.05 17.24
C THR A 516 -25.28 -9.16 16.21
N PHE A 517 -25.09 -10.41 16.62
CA PHE A 517 -25.41 -11.58 15.81
C PHE A 517 -26.91 -11.86 15.88
N VAL A 518 -27.51 -12.20 14.74
CA VAL A 518 -28.93 -12.50 14.61
C VAL A 518 -29.10 -13.73 13.75
N HIS A 519 -29.79 -14.73 14.28
CA HIS A 519 -30.24 -15.89 13.55
C HIS A 519 -31.77 -15.85 13.43
N ARG A 520 -32.28 -15.89 12.21
CA ARG A 520 -33.72 -15.84 11.93
C ARG A 520 -34.04 -16.63 10.68
N ASN A 521 -35.03 -17.53 10.75
CA ASN A 521 -35.47 -18.33 9.60
C ASN A 521 -34.33 -19.11 8.89
N GLY A 522 -33.31 -19.58 9.61
CA GLY A 522 -32.16 -20.30 9.04
C GLY A 522 -31.13 -19.41 8.35
N GLN A 523 -31.25 -18.08 8.45
CA GLN A 523 -30.28 -17.10 7.96
C GLN A 523 -29.54 -16.47 9.15
N LEU A 524 -28.30 -16.04 8.91
CA LEU A 524 -27.42 -15.50 9.95
C LEU A 524 -26.80 -14.17 9.49
N GLN A 525 -26.89 -13.15 10.35
CA GLN A 525 -26.33 -11.82 10.11
C GLN A 525 -25.63 -11.26 11.33
N THR A 526 -24.73 -10.31 11.12
CA THR A 526 -24.28 -9.38 12.16
C THR A 526 -24.78 -7.98 11.86
N TYR A 527 -25.07 -7.20 12.89
CA TYR A 527 -25.21 -5.75 12.83
C TYR A 527 -24.12 -5.11 13.70
N TYR A 528 -23.17 -4.44 13.04
CA TYR A 528 -22.01 -3.78 13.63
C TYR A 528 -22.33 -2.33 13.94
N VAL A 529 -21.94 -1.87 15.14
CA VAL A 529 -21.97 -0.47 15.56
C VAL A 529 -20.62 -0.08 16.15
N GLY A 530 -19.95 0.93 15.59
CA GLY A 530 -18.71 1.49 16.14
C GLY A 530 -18.97 2.81 16.88
N ILE A 531 -18.36 2.98 18.06
CA ILE A 531 -18.48 4.15 18.93
C ILE A 531 -17.09 4.72 19.25
N ARG A 532 -16.92 6.03 19.02
CA ARG A 532 -15.72 6.79 19.41
C ARG A 532 -16.09 8.17 19.98
N PRO A 533 -15.13 8.89 20.60
CA PRO A 533 -15.34 10.27 21.02
C PRO A 533 -15.59 11.22 19.83
N ASP A 534 -16.59 12.10 19.96
CA ASP A 534 -16.76 13.26 19.08
C ASP A 534 -15.77 14.39 19.42
N GLU A 535 -15.83 15.50 18.67
CA GLU A 535 -15.02 16.70 18.93
C GLU A 535 -15.23 17.29 20.35
N ASN A 536 -16.36 16.98 21.00
CA ASN A 536 -16.69 17.39 22.35
C ASN A 536 -16.39 16.30 23.40
N LYS A 537 -15.68 15.23 23.02
CA LYS A 537 -15.35 14.06 23.84
C LYS A 537 -16.56 13.29 24.38
N ARG A 538 -17.67 13.27 23.65
CA ARG A 538 -18.89 12.51 23.95
C ARG A 538 -18.97 11.23 23.10
N PRO A 539 -19.70 10.19 23.53
CA PRO A 539 -19.87 9.00 22.70
C PRO A 539 -20.61 9.36 21.42
N SER A 540 -20.08 8.92 20.29
CA SER A 540 -20.69 9.10 18.97
C SER A 540 -20.54 7.84 18.12
N MET A 541 -21.61 7.45 17.45
CA MET A 541 -21.62 6.33 16.51
C MET A 541 -20.98 6.75 15.19
N ILE A 542 -20.09 5.92 14.66
CA ILE A 542 -19.31 6.23 13.45
C ILE A 542 -19.38 5.17 12.35
N GLY A 543 -20.01 4.03 12.60
CA GLY A 543 -20.25 3.01 11.58
C GLY A 543 -21.40 2.09 11.97
N ARG A 544 -22.32 1.82 11.04
CA ARG A 544 -23.50 0.97 11.25
C ARG A 544 -23.72 0.08 10.03
N ASN A 545 -23.42 -1.20 10.17
CA ASN A 545 -23.39 -2.11 9.02
C ASN A 545 -24.00 -3.46 9.34
N ALA A 546 -24.89 -3.93 8.48
CA ALA A 546 -25.35 -5.31 8.49
C ALA A 546 -24.48 -6.13 7.52
N TYR A 547 -24.15 -7.36 7.91
CA TYR A 547 -23.38 -8.29 7.07
C TYR A 547 -23.98 -9.69 7.11
N ASP A 548 -24.03 -10.35 5.95
CA ASP A 548 -24.34 -11.77 5.88
C ASP A 548 -23.18 -12.61 6.42
N VAL A 549 -23.51 -13.54 7.33
CA VAL A 549 -22.53 -14.46 7.91
C VAL A 549 -22.59 -15.78 7.15
N LYS A 550 -21.43 -16.23 6.64
CA LYS A 550 -21.26 -17.49 5.92
C LYS A 550 -21.33 -18.68 6.86
N PHE A 551 -20.65 -18.60 8.00
CA PHE A 551 -20.71 -19.62 9.05
C PHE A 551 -20.33 -19.03 10.41
N ILE A 552 -20.77 -19.71 11.46
CA ILE A 552 -20.25 -19.61 12.83
C ILE A 552 -19.84 -21.00 13.29
N ASN A 553 -18.81 -21.08 14.12
CA ASN A 553 -18.32 -22.31 14.72
C ASN A 553 -17.87 -22.04 16.15
N TYR A 554 -18.36 -22.82 17.10
CA TYR A 554 -17.80 -22.85 18.45
C TYR A 554 -17.05 -24.16 18.63
N THR A 555 -15.72 -24.06 18.71
CA THR A 555 -14.80 -25.19 18.69
C THR A 555 -14.74 -25.89 20.05
N GLU A 556 -14.19 -27.12 20.07
CA GLU A 556 -14.08 -27.91 21.31
C GLU A 556 -13.17 -27.26 22.35
N LYS A 557 -12.07 -26.60 21.93
CA LYS A 557 -11.18 -25.91 22.88
C LYS A 557 -11.70 -24.53 23.26
N GLY A 558 -12.70 -24.00 22.55
CA GLY A 558 -13.55 -22.90 22.98
C GLY A 558 -13.26 -21.57 22.31
N TYR A 559 -12.95 -21.61 21.03
CA TYR A 559 -12.94 -20.46 20.12
C TYR A 559 -14.30 -20.34 19.44
N PHE A 560 -14.82 -19.11 19.35
CA PHE A 560 -15.92 -18.79 18.47
C PHE A 560 -15.34 -18.18 17.20
N ILE A 561 -15.48 -18.85 16.06
CA ILE A 561 -14.94 -18.46 14.76
C ILE A 561 -16.11 -18.17 13.83
N TYR A 562 -16.05 -17.08 13.08
CA TYR A 562 -17.08 -16.73 12.11
C TYR A 562 -16.49 -16.07 10.87
N ALA A 563 -17.16 -16.24 9.73
CA ALA A 563 -16.77 -15.61 8.48
C ALA A 563 -17.96 -14.95 7.80
N TYR A 564 -17.72 -13.84 7.12
CA TYR A 564 -18.72 -13.18 6.31
C TYR A 564 -18.88 -13.87 4.95
N LYS A 565 -20.05 -13.74 4.30
CA LYS A 565 -20.22 -14.20 2.91
C LYS A 565 -19.36 -13.38 1.94
N TYR A 566 -19.33 -12.07 2.17
CA TYR A 566 -18.50 -11.10 1.48
C TYR A 566 -17.61 -10.44 2.52
N ILE A 567 -16.29 -10.51 2.33
CA ILE A 567 -15.32 -10.02 3.31
C ILE A 567 -15.38 -8.48 3.30
N PRO A 568 -15.77 -7.83 4.40
CA PRO A 568 -15.72 -6.38 4.49
C PRO A 568 -14.29 -5.88 4.28
N VAL A 569 -14.12 -4.72 3.66
CA VAL A 569 -12.81 -4.08 3.52
C VAL A 569 -12.18 -3.94 4.91
N HIS A 570 -10.93 -4.38 5.05
CA HIS A 570 -10.16 -4.45 6.31
C HIS A 570 -10.57 -5.55 7.32
N ALA A 571 -11.46 -6.49 6.98
CA ALA A 571 -11.74 -7.65 7.82
C ALA A 571 -10.83 -8.85 7.51
N SER A 572 -10.58 -9.70 8.51
CA SER A 572 -9.92 -10.99 8.31
C SER A 572 -10.79 -11.98 7.54
N LEU A 573 -10.17 -12.99 6.90
CA LEU A 573 -10.91 -14.07 6.21
C LEU A 573 -11.89 -14.74 7.18
N CYS A 574 -11.45 -15.01 8.41
CA CYS A 574 -12.26 -15.40 9.55
C CYS A 574 -11.96 -14.48 10.74
N ASN A 575 -13.01 -14.15 11.48
CA ASN A 575 -12.93 -13.44 12.75
C ASN A 575 -13.11 -14.44 13.88
N TYR A 576 -12.52 -14.15 15.05
CA TYR A 576 -12.55 -15.10 16.14
C TYR A 576 -12.48 -14.44 17.52
N TRP A 577 -13.01 -15.14 18.53
CA TRP A 577 -12.79 -14.82 19.93
C TRP A 577 -12.55 -16.07 20.76
N ARG A 578 -11.67 -15.96 21.76
CA ARG A 578 -11.50 -16.97 22.80
C ARG A 578 -12.63 -16.85 23.83
N VAL A 579 -13.63 -17.72 23.75
CA VAL A 579 -14.80 -17.67 24.66
C VAL A 579 -14.55 -18.44 25.94
N LYS A 580 -13.98 -19.65 25.83
CA LYS A 580 -13.59 -20.44 27.00
C LYS A 580 -12.25 -19.93 27.53
N PRO A 581 -12.15 -19.50 28.79
CA PRO A 581 -10.91 -18.94 29.30
C PRO A 581 -9.81 -20.00 29.40
N LEU A 582 -8.58 -19.57 29.18
CA LEU A 582 -7.38 -20.33 29.55
C LEU A 582 -7.03 -20.07 31.02
N SER A 583 -6.17 -20.92 31.59
CA SER A 583 -5.60 -20.59 32.90
C SER A 583 -4.69 -19.36 32.80
N ASP A 584 -4.68 -18.51 33.83
CA ASP A 584 -3.79 -17.34 33.90
C ASP A 584 -2.32 -17.73 33.75
N THR A 585 -1.94 -18.92 34.21
CA THR A 585 -0.59 -19.43 34.00
C THR A 585 -0.33 -19.74 32.53
N CYS A 586 -1.25 -20.42 31.85
CA CYS A 586 -1.11 -20.70 30.42
C CYS A 586 -1.01 -19.41 29.60
N LYS A 587 -1.88 -18.42 29.85
CA LYS A 587 -1.82 -17.09 29.20
C LYS A 587 -0.46 -16.42 29.40
N ALA A 588 0.05 -16.39 30.63
CA ALA A 588 1.36 -15.83 30.93
C ALA A 588 2.53 -16.62 30.28
N LEU A 589 2.38 -17.94 30.12
CA LEU A 589 3.37 -18.78 29.44
C LEU A 589 3.34 -18.58 27.91
N THR A 590 2.14 -18.44 27.31
CA THR A 590 1.98 -18.05 25.90
C THR A 590 2.70 -16.73 25.67
N GLU A 591 2.33 -15.70 26.44
CA GLU A 591 2.88 -14.35 26.29
C GLU A 591 4.40 -14.33 26.43
N LYS A 592 4.94 -15.12 27.35
CA LYS A 592 6.37 -15.09 27.63
C LYS A 592 7.22 -15.89 26.64
N TYR A 593 6.72 -17.02 26.13
CA TYR A 593 7.56 -18.01 25.43
C TYR A 593 7.12 -18.33 24.01
N VAL A 594 5.91 -17.91 23.61
CA VAL A 594 5.30 -18.29 22.32
C VAL A 594 4.84 -17.07 21.54
N SER A 595 4.23 -16.07 22.20
CA SER A 595 3.88 -14.80 21.57
C SER A 595 5.13 -14.17 20.95
N GLY A 596 5.00 -13.75 19.69
CA GLY A 596 6.09 -13.20 18.89
C GLY A 596 6.83 -14.21 18.02
N LEU A 597 6.53 -15.51 18.11
CA LEU A 597 7.04 -16.52 17.17
C LEU A 597 6.05 -16.78 16.03
N ASP A 598 6.56 -17.06 14.83
CA ASP A 598 5.77 -17.20 13.61
C ASP A 598 5.79 -18.63 13.04
N TYR A 599 4.66 -19.08 12.51
CA TYR A 599 4.46 -20.42 11.92
C TYR A 599 4.59 -20.47 10.39
N GLN A 600 4.97 -19.38 9.73
CA GLN A 600 5.08 -19.26 8.27
C GLN A 600 6.38 -18.58 7.81
N LYS A 601 7.15 -17.95 8.71
CA LYS A 601 8.48 -17.38 8.41
C LYS A 601 9.61 -18.41 8.39
N TYR A 602 9.68 -19.26 9.40
CA TYR A 602 10.84 -20.12 9.65
C TYR A 602 10.46 -21.46 10.32
N ASN A 603 11.41 -22.39 10.36
CA ASN A 603 11.16 -23.77 10.77
C ASN A 603 11.06 -24.02 12.29
N LEU A 604 11.33 -23.03 13.14
CA LEU A 604 11.39 -23.17 14.61
C LEU A 604 10.24 -23.99 15.22
N LEU A 605 9.01 -23.75 14.75
CA LEU A 605 7.78 -24.39 15.22
C LEU A 605 7.25 -25.46 14.25
N LEU A 606 7.86 -25.63 13.07
CA LEU A 606 7.35 -26.46 11.98
C LEU A 606 8.10 -27.78 11.80
N ILE A 607 9.24 -27.97 12.46
CA ILE A 607 9.98 -29.23 12.40
C ILE A 607 10.33 -29.74 13.80
N ASP A 608 10.57 -31.05 13.88
CA ASP A 608 11.18 -31.67 15.05
C ASP A 608 12.67 -31.32 15.11
N TRP A 609 13.11 -30.73 16.23
CA TRP A 609 14.52 -30.44 16.46
C TRP A 609 14.86 -30.44 17.95
N ASN A 610 16.13 -30.61 18.26
CA ASN A 610 16.66 -30.54 19.63
C ASN A 610 18.04 -29.88 19.66
N THR A 611 18.70 -29.85 20.82
CA THR A 611 20.02 -29.22 20.99
C THR A 611 21.11 -29.75 20.05
N GLU A 612 20.99 -30.98 19.54
CA GLU A 612 21.95 -31.55 18.57
C GLU A 612 21.65 -31.13 17.13
N THR A 613 20.40 -30.78 16.81
CA THR A 613 19.92 -30.43 15.45
C THR A 613 19.42 -28.99 15.33
N ALA A 614 19.72 -28.14 16.32
CA ALA A 614 19.26 -26.75 16.37
C ALA A 614 19.81 -25.87 15.23
N SER A 615 20.80 -26.35 14.46
CA SER A 615 21.22 -25.70 13.22
C SER A 615 20.16 -25.75 12.12
N ASP A 616 19.24 -26.72 12.15
CA ASP A 616 18.28 -26.98 11.07
C ASP A 616 17.14 -25.94 11.02
N ILE A 617 17.01 -25.14 12.08
CA ILE A 617 16.03 -24.05 12.21
C ILE A 617 16.63 -22.67 11.93
N LEU A 618 17.93 -22.59 11.63
CA LEU A 618 18.59 -21.33 11.33
C LEU A 618 18.17 -20.86 9.93
N MET A 619 17.24 -19.91 9.91
CA MET A 619 16.69 -19.27 8.72
C MET A 619 16.60 -17.77 8.96
N ASP A 620 16.46 -16.99 7.88
CA ASP A 620 16.21 -15.56 7.98
C ASP A 620 14.82 -15.28 8.59
N GLY A 621 14.61 -14.10 9.15
CA GLY A 621 13.38 -13.71 9.85
C GLY A 621 13.28 -14.12 11.32
N ILE A 622 14.06 -15.12 11.78
CA ILE A 622 14.02 -15.56 13.19
C ILE A 622 14.69 -14.57 14.14
N PHE A 623 15.68 -13.81 13.67
CA PHE A 623 16.41 -12.87 14.51
C PHE A 623 15.51 -11.73 14.96
N GLU A 624 14.68 -11.23 14.07
CA GLU A 624 13.78 -10.10 14.28
C GLU A 624 12.73 -10.41 15.36
N ASP A 625 12.14 -11.61 15.28
CA ASP A 625 11.18 -12.10 16.28
C ASP A 625 11.87 -12.33 17.64
N LEU A 626 13.07 -12.92 17.67
CA LEU A 626 13.85 -13.09 18.90
C LEU A 626 14.36 -11.76 19.48
N TYR A 627 14.70 -10.79 18.63
CA TYR A 627 15.05 -9.43 19.04
C TYR A 627 13.85 -8.75 19.69
N HIS A 628 12.66 -8.87 19.08
CA HIS A 628 11.43 -8.33 19.65
C HIS A 628 11.13 -8.95 21.02
N ILE A 629 11.30 -10.27 21.17
CA ILE A 629 11.18 -10.95 22.48
C ILE A 629 12.21 -10.42 23.49
N ALA A 630 13.42 -10.05 23.06
CA ALA A 630 14.47 -9.56 23.94
C ALA A 630 14.26 -8.12 24.42
N TYR A 631 13.73 -7.25 23.55
CA TYR A 631 13.67 -5.80 23.81
C TYR A 631 12.26 -5.26 23.96
N GLY A 632 11.22 -6.03 23.61
CA GLY A 632 9.82 -5.58 23.59
C GLY A 632 9.52 -4.57 22.49
N GLU A 633 10.48 -4.31 21.61
CA GLU A 633 10.34 -3.45 20.45
C GLU A 633 11.01 -4.10 19.24
N PRO A 634 10.54 -3.80 18.04
CA PRO A 634 11.04 -4.48 16.85
C PRO A 634 12.35 -3.83 16.37
N TYR A 635 13.23 -4.59 15.71
CA TYR A 635 14.55 -4.10 15.27
C TYR A 635 14.41 -3.05 14.15
N ARG A 636 14.87 -1.81 14.39
CA ARG A 636 14.62 -0.67 13.48
C ARG A 636 15.79 -0.27 12.58
N GLU A 637 16.93 -0.91 12.74
CA GLU A 637 18.08 -0.74 11.85
C GLU A 637 17.97 -1.71 10.67
N SER A 638 18.84 -1.57 9.67
CA SER A 638 18.82 -2.44 8.48
C SER A 638 19.08 -3.90 8.86
N THR A 639 18.14 -4.79 8.51
CA THR A 639 18.26 -6.25 8.64
C THR A 639 19.30 -6.83 7.67
N ASP A 640 19.68 -6.08 6.65
CA ASP A 640 20.72 -6.47 5.71
C ASP A 640 22.12 -6.36 6.33
N CYS A 641 22.29 -5.66 7.45
CA CYS A 641 23.60 -5.44 8.07
C CYS A 641 23.50 -5.40 9.59
N ILE A 642 23.32 -6.57 10.21
CA ILE A 642 23.14 -6.69 11.66
C ILE A 642 24.51 -6.80 12.33
N PRO A 643 24.82 -5.97 13.36
CA PRO A 643 26.06 -6.07 14.12
C PRO A 643 26.31 -7.49 14.64
N GLY A 644 27.51 -8.02 14.42
CA GLY A 644 27.88 -9.42 14.69
C GLY A 644 27.70 -9.80 16.15
N ASP A 645 28.09 -8.92 17.07
CA ASP A 645 27.94 -9.12 18.51
C ASP A 645 26.47 -9.13 18.95
N LEU A 646 25.62 -8.28 18.36
CA LEU A 646 24.18 -8.24 18.60
C LEU A 646 23.51 -9.52 18.09
N PHE A 647 23.77 -9.89 16.84
CA PHE A 647 23.20 -11.09 16.21
C PHE A 647 23.57 -12.35 16.99
N GLU A 648 24.88 -12.55 17.25
CA GLU A 648 25.37 -13.70 18.00
C GLU A 648 24.80 -13.72 19.42
N ARG A 649 24.71 -12.57 20.10
CA ARG A 649 24.13 -12.48 21.44
C ARG A 649 22.66 -12.90 21.46
N ILE A 650 21.83 -12.35 20.58
CA ILE A 650 20.38 -12.66 20.56
C ILE A 650 20.16 -14.12 20.20
N MET A 651 20.74 -14.58 19.09
CA MET A 651 20.55 -15.94 18.60
C MET A 651 21.02 -16.99 19.62
N THR A 652 22.20 -16.83 20.22
CA THR A 652 22.72 -17.78 21.23
C THR A 652 22.07 -17.65 22.61
N THR A 653 21.37 -16.55 22.88
CA THR A 653 20.57 -16.41 24.12
C THR A 653 19.36 -17.33 24.04
N TYR A 654 18.57 -17.21 22.97
CA TYR A 654 17.26 -17.87 22.86
C TYR A 654 17.28 -19.24 22.18
N LEU A 655 18.34 -19.56 21.41
CA LEU A 655 18.52 -20.86 20.75
C LEU A 655 19.78 -21.58 21.26
N PRO A 656 19.82 -22.93 21.25
CA PRO A 656 20.95 -23.71 21.74
C PRO A 656 21.97 -23.92 20.61
N VAL A 657 22.39 -22.83 19.98
CA VAL A 657 23.35 -22.81 18.87
C VAL A 657 24.65 -22.13 19.27
N THR A 658 25.71 -22.47 18.55
CA THR A 658 27.05 -21.89 18.72
C THR A 658 27.29 -20.80 17.69
N ILE A 659 28.21 -19.87 17.99
CA ILE A 659 28.68 -18.86 17.02
C ILE A 659 29.20 -19.52 15.73
N GLU A 660 29.88 -20.66 15.84
CA GLU A 660 30.35 -21.40 14.66
C GLU A 660 29.18 -21.89 13.78
N GLN A 661 28.08 -22.37 14.38
CA GLN A 661 26.88 -22.74 13.64
C GLN A 661 26.22 -21.52 12.98
N LEU A 662 26.15 -20.38 13.67
CA LEU A 662 25.61 -19.13 13.10
C LEU A 662 26.42 -18.67 11.89
N ARG A 663 27.75 -18.61 12.02
CA ARG A 663 28.66 -18.20 10.93
C ARG A 663 28.68 -19.17 9.74
N ASN A 664 28.27 -20.42 9.95
CA ASN A 664 28.13 -21.40 8.88
C ASN A 664 26.74 -21.36 8.21
N ALA A 665 25.71 -20.94 8.94
CA ALA A 665 24.33 -20.89 8.44
C ALA A 665 23.98 -19.56 7.74
N TYR A 666 24.58 -18.46 8.19
CA TYR A 666 24.32 -17.11 7.69
C TYR A 666 25.55 -16.50 7.01
N THR A 667 25.33 -15.49 6.18
CA THR A 667 26.41 -14.75 5.52
C THR A 667 27.05 -13.79 6.50
N TYR A 668 28.24 -14.14 7.02
CA TYR A 668 28.99 -13.32 7.98
C TYR A 668 30.23 -12.67 7.33
N ASP A 669 30.35 -11.33 7.46
CA ASP A 669 31.54 -10.57 7.06
C ASP A 669 32.43 -10.31 8.27
N ALA A 670 33.58 -10.96 8.30
CA ALA A 670 34.54 -10.88 9.39
C ALA A 670 35.37 -9.58 9.42
N GLU A 671 35.43 -8.82 8.32
CA GLU A 671 36.13 -7.53 8.29
C GLU A 671 35.28 -6.43 8.91
N LYS A 672 33.97 -6.48 8.67
CA LYS A 672 33.00 -5.51 9.20
C LYS A 672 32.36 -5.95 10.52
N ASP A 673 32.46 -7.23 10.86
CA ASP A 673 31.80 -7.88 11.99
C ASP A 673 30.27 -7.75 11.93
N VAL A 674 29.67 -8.20 10.82
CA VAL A 674 28.21 -8.11 10.57
C VAL A 674 27.66 -9.38 9.93
N TYR A 675 26.36 -9.64 10.14
CA TYR A 675 25.58 -10.67 9.44
C TYR A 675 24.64 -10.03 8.42
N TYR A 676 24.52 -10.67 7.25
CA TYR A 676 23.57 -10.34 6.20
C TYR A 676 22.43 -11.37 6.21
N GLN A 677 21.18 -10.90 6.19
CA GLN A 677 19.96 -11.72 6.10
C GLN A 677 19.01 -11.15 5.03
N ASP A 678 18.22 -12.01 4.39
CA ASP A 678 17.10 -11.57 3.55
C ASP A 678 15.92 -11.10 4.42
N ILE A 679 15.20 -10.07 3.96
CA ILE A 679 13.95 -9.63 4.60
C ILE A 679 12.87 -10.69 4.39
N VAL A 680 12.32 -11.21 5.49
CA VAL A 680 11.17 -12.14 5.48
C VAL A 680 9.89 -11.40 5.87
N TYR A 681 8.96 -11.28 4.92
CA TYR A 681 7.68 -10.62 5.15
C TYR A 681 6.72 -11.48 5.99
N ASN A 682 5.92 -10.84 6.84
CA ASN A 682 4.81 -11.49 7.54
C ASN A 682 3.75 -11.94 6.53
N TYR A 683 3.31 -13.19 6.65
CA TYR A 683 2.14 -13.65 5.90
C TYR A 683 0.86 -13.17 6.60
N PRO A 684 -0.09 -12.57 5.85
CA PRO A 684 -1.41 -12.33 6.40
C PRO A 684 -2.03 -13.70 6.74
N TYR A 685 -2.78 -13.77 7.85
CA TYR A 685 -3.54 -14.98 8.24
C TYR A 685 -2.67 -16.17 8.71
N SER A 686 -1.48 -15.89 9.23
CA SER A 686 -0.59 -16.89 9.85
C SER A 686 -1.23 -17.49 11.12
N PRO A 687 -1.13 -18.81 11.35
CA PRO A 687 -1.55 -19.39 12.61
C PRO A 687 -0.68 -18.89 13.78
N PHE A 688 -1.24 -18.90 14.99
CA PHE A 688 -0.54 -18.49 16.20
C PHE A 688 -0.59 -19.59 17.26
N GLY A 689 0.38 -19.57 18.18
CA GLY A 689 0.52 -20.58 19.22
C GLY A 689 -0.18 -20.18 20.52
N GLU A 690 -0.94 -21.10 21.10
CA GLU A 690 -1.57 -20.97 22.42
C GLU A 690 -1.06 -22.07 23.37
N VAL A 691 -0.38 -21.73 24.47
CA VAL A 691 -0.05 -22.72 25.51
C VAL A 691 -1.33 -23.19 26.19
N VAL A 692 -1.59 -24.50 26.16
CA VAL A 692 -2.78 -25.11 26.76
C VAL A 692 -2.48 -25.99 27.98
N ASP A 693 -1.25 -26.48 28.09
CA ASP A 693 -0.78 -27.22 29.25
C ASP A 693 0.74 -27.02 29.42
N TYR A 694 1.27 -27.33 30.60
CA TYR A 694 2.70 -27.22 30.87
C TYR A 694 3.16 -28.18 31.98
N GLN A 695 4.46 -28.48 31.98
CA GLN A 695 5.06 -29.35 32.99
C GLN A 695 6.47 -28.87 33.39
N TYR A 696 6.68 -28.67 34.69
CA TYR A 696 8.02 -28.49 35.24
C TYR A 696 8.76 -29.83 35.29
N ASN A 697 9.90 -29.89 34.61
CA ASN A 697 10.73 -31.09 34.55
C ASN A 697 11.70 -31.15 35.74
N ALA A 698 12.16 -32.37 36.08
CA ALA A 698 13.05 -32.58 37.22
C ALA A 698 14.46 -31.99 37.02
N ASP A 699 14.85 -31.71 35.78
CA ASP A 699 16.11 -31.08 35.39
C ASP A 699 16.05 -29.53 35.43
N GLY A 700 14.92 -28.95 35.81
CA GLY A 700 14.70 -27.52 35.89
C GLY A 700 14.22 -26.86 34.60
N THR A 701 14.01 -27.63 33.52
CA THR A 701 13.38 -27.14 32.29
C THR A 701 11.85 -27.13 32.40
N LEU A 702 11.19 -26.40 31.50
CA LEU A 702 9.74 -26.28 31.39
C LEU A 702 9.30 -26.86 30.05
N SER A 703 8.44 -27.87 30.07
CA SER A 703 7.74 -28.34 28.87
C SER A 703 6.46 -27.52 28.68
N LEU A 704 6.26 -26.95 27.49
CA LEU A 704 5.03 -26.26 27.08
C LEU A 704 4.32 -27.11 26.03
N TYR A 705 3.01 -27.30 26.20
CA TYR A 705 2.14 -27.90 25.19
C TYR A 705 1.34 -26.78 24.53
N VAL A 706 1.61 -26.55 23.25
CA VAL A 706 1.11 -25.41 22.49
C VAL A 706 0.18 -25.93 21.39
N ASP A 707 -1.01 -25.37 21.29
CA ASP A 707 -1.90 -25.58 20.16
C ASP A 707 -1.62 -24.52 19.09
N GLY A 708 -1.49 -24.95 17.84
CA GLY A 708 -1.53 -24.06 16.68
C GLY A 708 -2.95 -23.70 16.33
N VAL A 709 -3.34 -22.46 16.62
CA VAL A 709 -4.68 -21.92 16.33
C VAL A 709 -4.65 -21.30 14.94
N TRP A 710 -5.55 -21.74 14.05
CA TRP A 710 -5.64 -21.24 12.68
C TRP A 710 -7.09 -20.88 12.30
N PRO A 711 -7.58 -19.70 12.75
CA PRO A 711 -8.99 -19.31 12.59
C PRO A 711 -9.43 -19.24 11.12
N ASP A 712 -8.54 -18.83 10.21
CA ASP A 712 -8.82 -18.74 8.77
C ASP A 712 -8.97 -20.10 8.08
N LYS A 713 -8.56 -21.17 8.76
CA LYS A 713 -8.86 -22.57 8.40
C LYS A 713 -9.92 -23.19 9.31
N ASN A 714 -10.61 -22.36 10.10
CA ASN A 714 -11.66 -22.75 11.05
C ASN A 714 -11.20 -23.82 12.05
N SER A 715 -9.98 -23.70 12.57
CA SER A 715 -9.38 -24.65 13.51
C SER A 715 -8.73 -23.94 14.69
N ASP A 716 -8.92 -24.49 15.89
CA ASP A 716 -8.25 -24.05 17.12
C ASP A 716 -7.20 -25.06 17.63
N CYS A 717 -6.91 -26.09 16.84
CA CYS A 717 -5.92 -27.12 17.13
C CYS A 717 -5.42 -27.72 15.81
N ALA A 718 -4.97 -26.87 14.88
CA ALA A 718 -4.49 -27.27 13.55
C ALA A 718 -3.36 -28.30 13.66
N PHE A 719 -2.43 -28.01 14.56
CA PHE A 719 -1.28 -28.82 14.93
C PHE A 719 -0.94 -28.54 16.40
N VAL A 720 -0.05 -29.34 16.99
CA VAL A 720 0.42 -29.13 18.36
C VAL A 720 1.93 -29.17 18.43
N ASN A 721 2.49 -28.33 19.29
CA ASN A 721 3.91 -28.30 19.59
C ASN A 721 4.15 -28.71 21.04
N LYS A 722 5.27 -29.38 21.27
CA LYS A 722 5.87 -29.56 22.58
C LYS A 722 7.22 -28.85 22.61
N LEU A 723 7.24 -27.65 23.19
CA LEU A 723 8.47 -26.89 23.38
C LEU A 723 9.09 -27.25 24.73
N VAL A 724 10.41 -27.41 24.77
CA VAL A 724 11.16 -27.50 26.03
C VAL A 724 11.97 -26.22 26.20
N VAL A 725 11.76 -25.51 27.29
CA VAL A 725 12.35 -24.20 27.56
C VAL A 725 13.21 -24.26 28.82
N GLN A 726 14.39 -23.66 28.76
CA GLN A 726 15.23 -23.38 29.92
C GLN A 726 15.08 -21.92 30.32
N THR A 727 14.88 -21.65 31.62
CA THR A 727 14.75 -20.29 32.15
C THR A 727 15.99 -19.87 32.91
N PHE A 728 16.33 -18.58 32.86
CA PHE A 728 17.48 -17.99 33.55
C PHE A 728 17.05 -16.95 34.58
N SER A 729 17.93 -16.67 35.54
CA SER A 729 17.65 -15.76 36.66
C SER A 729 17.53 -14.29 36.27
N ASP A 730 18.04 -13.91 35.10
CA ASP A 730 17.93 -12.57 34.53
C ASP A 730 16.61 -12.33 33.79
N GLY A 731 15.73 -13.33 33.74
CA GLY A 731 14.42 -13.27 33.08
C GLY A 731 14.41 -13.81 31.65
N THR A 732 15.59 -13.99 31.03
CA THR A 732 15.72 -14.58 29.70
C THR A 732 15.43 -16.09 29.71
N PHE A 733 15.30 -16.66 28.53
CA PHE A 733 15.06 -18.08 28.35
C PHE A 733 15.72 -18.59 27.08
N ARG A 734 15.76 -19.92 26.95
CA ARG A 734 16.26 -20.62 25.76
C ARG A 734 15.33 -21.76 25.40
N ILE A 735 14.91 -21.81 24.14
CA ILE A 735 14.17 -22.95 23.59
C ILE A 735 15.18 -24.05 23.29
N LEU A 736 14.99 -25.25 23.83
CA LEU A 736 15.92 -26.37 23.73
C LEU A 736 15.51 -27.40 22.67
N SER A 737 14.22 -27.50 22.40
CA SER A 737 13.66 -28.43 21.42
C SER A 737 12.23 -28.06 21.06
N ASN A 738 11.83 -28.47 19.87
CA ASN A 738 10.44 -28.56 19.45
C ASN A 738 10.14 -30.00 19.02
N HIS A 739 8.94 -30.47 19.35
CA HIS A 739 8.31 -31.58 18.67
C HIS A 739 6.95 -31.13 18.15
N VAL A 740 6.67 -31.35 16.88
CA VAL A 740 5.43 -30.92 16.24
C VAL A 740 4.63 -32.12 15.73
N GLU A 741 3.32 -32.08 15.92
CA GLU A 741 2.39 -33.11 15.45
C GLU A 741 1.20 -32.44 14.74
N GLU A 742 0.97 -32.79 13.48
CA GLU A 742 -0.25 -32.45 12.76
C GLU A 742 -1.48 -33.03 13.45
N LYS A 743 -2.58 -32.26 13.50
CA LYS A 743 -3.84 -32.70 14.09
C LYS A 743 -4.96 -32.59 13.08
N GLU A 744 -5.62 -31.44 13.05
CA GLU A 744 -6.75 -31.19 12.17
C GLU A 744 -6.29 -30.81 10.76
N LEU A 745 -5.09 -30.22 10.65
CA LEU A 745 -4.54 -29.68 9.41
C LEU A 745 -3.07 -30.10 9.23
N GLU A 746 -2.63 -30.10 7.98
CA GLU A 746 -1.22 -30.21 7.63
C GLU A 746 -0.45 -28.96 8.08
N LEU A 747 0.85 -29.11 8.34
CA LEU A 747 1.70 -27.98 8.69
C LEU A 747 1.78 -26.97 7.54
N PRO A 748 1.79 -25.67 7.83
CA PRO A 748 1.97 -24.66 6.81
C PRO A 748 3.32 -24.84 6.11
N THR A 749 3.34 -24.57 4.82
CA THR A 749 4.57 -24.54 4.03
C THR A 749 5.19 -23.15 4.10
N ILE A 750 6.48 -23.08 4.43
CA ILE A 750 7.26 -21.86 4.25
C ILE A 750 7.40 -21.65 2.74
N ARG A 751 6.74 -20.62 2.20
CA ARG A 751 6.77 -20.36 0.76
C ARG A 751 8.11 -19.69 0.39
N PRO A 752 8.82 -20.19 -0.64
CA PRO A 752 9.96 -19.48 -1.21
C PRO A 752 9.50 -18.15 -1.84
N ARG A 753 10.41 -17.17 -1.83
CA ARG A 753 10.27 -15.79 -2.37
C ARG A 753 9.59 -15.70 -3.75
N ASP A 754 9.75 -16.71 -4.60
CA ASP A 754 9.30 -16.68 -6.01
C ASP A 754 7.81 -16.98 -6.23
N GLU A 755 7.10 -17.57 -5.26
CA GLU A 755 5.70 -18.00 -5.43
C GLU A 755 4.68 -17.02 -4.82
N ALA A 756 5.14 -16.03 -4.04
CA ALA A 756 4.26 -15.02 -3.43
C ALA A 756 3.70 -14.00 -4.45
N LEU A 757 4.27 -13.93 -5.66
CA LEU A 757 3.85 -13.00 -6.72
C LEU A 757 2.67 -13.49 -7.58
N THR A 758 2.23 -14.74 -7.43
CA THR A 758 1.27 -15.34 -8.39
C THR A 758 -0.16 -15.51 -7.91
N GLU A 759 -0.49 -15.22 -6.65
CA GLU A 759 -1.87 -15.27 -6.17
C GLU A 759 -2.21 -14.02 -5.37
N SER A 760 -2.77 -13.03 -6.06
CA SER A 760 -3.57 -12.00 -5.39
C SER A 760 -4.78 -12.67 -4.74
N PRO A 761 -5.13 -12.37 -3.48
CA PRO A 761 -6.44 -12.74 -2.96
C PRO A 761 -7.49 -12.02 -3.82
N MET A 762 -8.44 -12.80 -4.34
CA MET A 762 -9.72 -12.27 -4.84
C MET A 762 -10.54 -11.68 -3.70
#